data_AF-A0A2E8DPJ0-F1
#
_entry.id   AF-A0A2E8DPJ0-F1
#
_cell.length_a   1.000
_cell.length_b   1.000
_cell.length_c   1.000
_cell.angle_alpha   90.00
_cell.angle_beta   90.00
_cell.angle_gamma   90.00
#
_symmetry.space_group_name_H-M   'P 1'
#
loop_
_entity.id
_entity.type
_entity.pdbx_description
1 polymer ?
#
loop_
_entity_poly.entity_id
_entity_poly.type
_entity_poly.pdbx_seq_one_letter_code
_entity_poly.pdbx_strand_id
1 'polypeptide(L)'
;MYLQTTPSRAETAKRPLVNQQQNQQLQVGGRVNLAAFGALSLGGTINYYNDNFRQIRPLVRAKVKLFQSNVLLDQTFSDLDGQYLFEEVSLQPQVTNILQVSIEMENDILIVASPSREVYTFKSDLIQNVEVGHIQRDLILDETNPNRGVGYIFETIQKAHDFLLDQVDTRRTKSIPVIWPESADGSYYYTTQFFGRISSESIHIAAGADQWRKNVMCHEYGHALMSAVYNYDFSDIPRGESREFHHLEMVTDPEFALSEGWAEFLEAAVDDRALNVTGFLNGRDPNLENNRWWSGAHDGSGSNSNGALVEGAVASILWDILDTANSIDLTPNIDDDQIENRFDLLWSILRDQCPKTIVEIAQVWREEEYPDWEALQDIYASHRTLSQLNQAPTFIFTNPVEADVATDQTYQINWTANDPDGDDYQIDLYYYLSGQNYSRQPRLISKQVKDNNYLWNIADITSGRYYLLAIVTDSKGESVEVSSQSVVIINQTPMLLPEVTSPTHPESQIGVANNSPIFNLSILPIDRTNDSKSVYSYLLDRQPNTIPDTEADLQVSNHQLRFYGLEPGKWWLHVRGYDPLGYWSQTKHFAFTILSSNDHENLNSSVIDYLIELTLSQSTENRLKKWSSEIRIQPHGFIRNGDLSVLNETIDLLNSLMDTVQIRITDQAPNFNIYFYPSIMLGFLESSYKIGSPSFLSIRWQKDQIIESKVLIDSFGNSQTQRNYLIRKRVVQGLGLIIDGQSYPDSIFYQSENGVAELTPIDQQVISVLYDNQIKSGMTTQKLKDLVRNQKKYRSGKRRSQLKVCLTP
;
A
#
# COMPACT_ATOMS: atom_id res chain seq x y z
N MET A 1 39.55 20.61 -10.77
CA MET A 1 40.64 21.09 -9.91
C MET A 1 40.62 20.17 -8.72
N TYR A 2 41.61 19.29 -8.60
CA TYR A 2 41.55 18.20 -7.62
C TYR A 2 41.85 18.71 -6.22
N LEU A 3 40.87 18.54 -5.33
CA LEU A 3 40.94 18.65 -3.87
C LEU A 3 42.31 18.23 -3.34
N GLN A 4 43.02 19.17 -2.75
CA GLN A 4 44.44 19.00 -2.48
C GLN A 4 44.68 18.54 -1.04
N THR A 5 44.50 17.24 -0.80
CA THR A 5 45.42 16.58 0.12
C THR A 5 46.75 16.42 -0.62
N THR A 6 47.65 17.38 -0.41
CA THR A 6 49.02 17.26 -0.94
C THR A 6 49.61 15.99 -0.32
N PRO A 7 50.09 14.99 -1.09
CA PRO A 7 50.90 13.91 -0.53
C PRO A 7 52.21 14.53 -0.09
N SER A 8 52.22 15.20 1.07
CA SER A 8 53.23 16.22 1.35
C SER A 8 54.64 15.63 1.48
N ARG A 9 54.78 14.29 1.52
CA ARG A 9 56.06 13.56 1.59
C ARG A 9 56.04 12.14 0.98
N ALA A 10 54.99 11.73 0.27
CA ALA A 10 54.83 10.36 -0.22
C ALA A 10 55.66 10.11 -1.49
N GLU A 11 56.45 9.04 -1.53
CA GLU A 11 57.07 8.58 -2.78
C GLU A 11 56.00 7.88 -3.63
N THR A 12 55.28 8.65 -4.44
CA THR A 12 54.27 8.10 -5.35
C THR A 12 54.91 7.06 -6.26
N ALA A 13 54.43 5.82 -6.22
CA ALA A 13 54.98 4.75 -7.04
C ALA A 13 54.74 5.10 -8.51
N LYS A 14 55.82 5.39 -9.26
CA LYS A 14 55.69 5.92 -10.62
C LYS A 14 54.99 4.95 -11.59
N ARG A 15 55.09 3.63 -11.38
CA ARG A 15 54.25 2.56 -11.95
C ARG A 15 54.37 1.26 -11.14
N PRO A 16 53.29 0.69 -10.61
CA PRO A 16 53.27 -0.66 -10.05
C PRO A 16 53.47 -1.72 -11.14
N LEU A 17 54.13 -2.83 -10.83
CA LEU A 17 54.47 -3.87 -11.82
C LEU A 17 53.37 -4.93 -11.91
N VAL A 18 52.42 -4.74 -12.83
CA VAL A 18 51.35 -5.72 -13.16
C VAL A 18 51.94 -7.11 -13.49
N ASN A 19 53.10 -7.15 -14.14
CA ASN A 19 53.78 -8.39 -14.53
C ASN A 19 54.47 -9.15 -13.37
N GLN A 20 54.41 -8.67 -12.13
CA GLN A 20 55.08 -9.28 -10.97
C GLN A 20 54.13 -9.64 -9.81
N GLN A 21 52.81 -9.52 -9.99
CA GLN A 21 51.82 -9.61 -8.92
C GLN A 21 51.83 -10.93 -8.15
N GLN A 22 52.14 -12.08 -8.78
CA GLN A 22 52.09 -13.40 -8.15
C GLN A 22 53.41 -13.85 -7.48
N ASN A 23 54.50 -13.08 -7.64
CA ASN A 23 55.87 -13.49 -7.27
C ASN A 23 56.59 -12.55 -6.31
N GLN A 24 55.94 -11.49 -5.82
CA GLN A 24 56.58 -10.60 -4.84
C GLN A 24 56.45 -11.18 -3.43
N GLN A 25 57.60 -11.57 -2.89
CA GLN A 25 57.74 -12.08 -1.54
C GLN A 25 57.48 -10.97 -0.54
N LEU A 26 56.67 -11.26 0.47
CA LEU A 26 56.53 -10.41 1.65
C LEU A 26 57.82 -10.49 2.48
N GLN A 27 58.32 -9.35 2.95
CA GLN A 27 59.44 -9.37 3.88
C GLN A 27 58.96 -9.90 5.23
N VAL A 28 59.82 -10.70 5.87
CA VAL A 28 59.52 -11.33 7.16
C VAL A 28 60.08 -10.45 8.29
N GLY A 29 59.20 -10.04 9.21
CA GLY A 29 59.56 -9.29 10.41
C GLY A 29 60.27 -10.13 11.49
N GLY A 30 60.85 -9.47 12.48
CA GLY A 30 61.61 -10.10 13.56
C GLY A 30 60.76 -11.00 14.48
N ARG A 31 61.37 -12.08 14.99
CA ARG A 31 60.73 -13.06 15.89
C ARG A 31 60.33 -12.41 17.23
N VAL A 32 59.04 -12.47 17.56
CA VAL A 32 58.57 -12.36 18.95
C VAL A 32 58.25 -13.80 19.44
N ASN A 33 58.41 -14.06 20.74
CA ASN A 33 58.24 -15.40 21.31
C ASN A 33 56.92 -15.47 22.08
N LEU A 34 56.02 -16.35 21.67
CA LEU A 34 54.83 -16.75 22.46
C LEU A 34 54.64 -18.28 22.41
N ALA A 35 54.00 -18.80 23.46
CA ALA A 35 54.18 -20.12 24.05
C ALA A 35 53.87 -21.36 23.18
N ALA A 36 54.41 -22.50 23.62
CA ALA A 36 54.30 -23.80 22.96
C ALA A 36 52.86 -24.36 22.97
N PHE A 37 52.25 -24.42 21.78
CA PHE A 37 51.03 -25.18 21.52
C PHE A 37 51.36 -26.66 21.29
N GLY A 38 50.45 -27.57 21.68
CA GLY A 38 50.62 -29.01 21.51
C GLY A 38 50.38 -29.52 20.07
N ALA A 39 49.71 -28.73 19.23
CA ALA A 39 49.49 -28.97 17.81
C ALA A 39 50.20 -27.89 16.96
N LEU A 40 50.39 -28.14 15.67
CA LEU A 40 50.94 -27.14 14.74
C LEU A 40 49.97 -25.95 14.63
N SER A 41 50.45 -24.75 14.91
CA SER A 41 49.74 -23.49 14.67
C SER A 41 50.64 -22.53 13.92
N LEU A 42 50.06 -21.64 13.13
CA LEU A 42 50.79 -20.64 12.37
C LEU A 42 50.06 -19.31 12.45
N GLY A 43 50.75 -18.24 12.84
CA GLY A 43 50.14 -16.91 12.90
C GLY A 43 51.19 -15.80 12.90
N GLY A 44 50.75 -14.55 12.92
CA GLY A 44 51.63 -13.39 12.94
C GLY A 44 50.87 -12.12 12.60
N THR A 45 51.59 -11.07 12.25
CA THR A 45 51.02 -9.78 11.81
C THR A 45 51.16 -9.59 10.31
N ILE A 46 50.25 -8.82 9.72
CA ILE A 46 50.31 -8.35 8.34
C ILE A 46 50.26 -6.83 8.37
N ASN A 47 51.26 -6.21 7.76
CA ASN A 47 51.38 -4.76 7.71
C ASN A 47 51.70 -4.26 6.31
N TYR A 48 51.53 -2.96 6.10
CA TYR A 48 52.02 -2.27 4.91
C TYR A 48 52.66 -0.93 5.28
N TYR A 49 53.62 -0.48 4.48
CA TYR A 49 54.24 0.83 4.64
C TYR A 49 53.38 1.89 3.96
N ASN A 50 52.87 2.83 4.76
CA ASN A 50 52.04 3.92 4.29
C ASN A 50 52.91 5.15 3.96
N ASP A 51 52.96 5.55 2.69
CA ASP A 51 53.83 6.64 2.22
C ASP A 51 53.38 8.04 2.68
N ASN A 52 52.08 8.24 2.96
CA ASN A 52 51.58 9.53 3.45
C ASN A 52 52.12 9.83 4.85
N PHE A 53 52.10 8.81 5.72
CA PHE A 53 52.54 8.94 7.12
C PHE A 53 54.00 8.50 7.34
N ARG A 54 54.62 7.86 6.34
CA ARG A 54 55.95 7.21 6.45
C ARG A 54 56.04 6.26 7.65
N GLN A 55 54.98 5.48 7.85
CA GLN A 55 54.86 4.55 8.98
C GLN A 55 54.26 3.23 8.53
N ILE A 56 54.58 2.18 9.27
CA ILE A 56 53.97 0.86 9.13
C ILE A 56 52.56 0.91 9.72
N ARG A 57 51.58 0.40 8.98
CA ARG A 57 50.19 0.27 9.42
C ARG A 57 49.70 -1.19 9.29
N PRO A 58 48.80 -1.65 10.16
CA PRO A 58 48.21 -2.98 10.04
C PRO A 58 47.38 -3.08 8.76
N LEU A 59 47.43 -4.25 8.12
CA LEU A 59 46.54 -4.58 7.03
C LEU A 59 45.33 -5.33 7.58
N VAL A 60 44.22 -4.63 7.71
CA VAL A 60 43.01 -5.08 8.41
C VAL A 60 42.07 -5.85 7.49
N ARG A 61 41.47 -6.95 7.98
CA ARG A 61 40.50 -7.82 7.29
C ARG A 61 40.96 -8.30 5.92
N ALA A 62 42.26 -8.52 5.72
CA ALA A 62 42.79 -9.11 4.50
C ALA A 62 42.67 -10.63 4.57
N LYS A 63 42.30 -11.27 3.45
CA LYS A 63 42.19 -12.73 3.40
C LYS A 63 43.57 -13.37 3.43
N VAL A 64 43.74 -14.32 4.33
CA VAL A 64 45.00 -15.06 4.52
C VAL A 64 44.75 -16.53 4.26
N LYS A 65 45.53 -17.13 3.36
CA LYS A 65 45.45 -18.55 3.00
C LYS A 65 46.76 -19.25 3.36
N LEU A 66 46.65 -20.44 3.93
CA LEU A 66 47.78 -21.30 4.24
C LEU A 66 47.85 -22.44 3.24
N PHE A 67 48.97 -22.56 2.55
CA PHE A 67 49.23 -23.63 1.59
C PHE A 67 50.31 -24.59 2.10
N GLN A 68 50.14 -25.88 1.81
CA GLN A 68 51.21 -26.87 1.84
C GLN A 68 51.63 -27.20 0.41
N SER A 69 52.80 -26.74 0.01
CA SER A 69 53.25 -26.73 -1.38
C SER A 69 52.21 -26.02 -2.28
N ASN A 70 51.34 -26.76 -2.99
CA ASN A 70 50.27 -26.19 -3.83
C ASN A 70 48.85 -26.52 -3.33
N VAL A 71 48.72 -27.14 -2.16
CA VAL A 71 47.42 -27.55 -1.59
C VAL A 71 46.99 -26.54 -0.53
N LEU A 72 45.81 -25.95 -0.68
CA LEU A 72 45.22 -25.09 0.35
C LEU A 72 44.88 -25.95 1.58
N LEU A 73 45.44 -25.59 2.73
CA LEU A 73 45.14 -26.21 4.01
C LEU A 73 43.97 -25.51 4.71
N ASP A 74 44.04 -24.19 4.81
CA ASP A 74 43.08 -23.39 5.57
C ASP A 74 43.08 -21.92 5.12
N GLN A 75 42.06 -21.16 5.53
CA GLN A 75 41.94 -19.72 5.29
C GLN A 75 41.38 -18.99 6.51
N THR A 76 41.85 -17.76 6.74
CA THR A 76 41.40 -16.85 7.80
C THR A 76 41.45 -15.40 7.30
N PHE A 77 41.18 -14.44 8.18
CA PHE A 77 41.35 -13.01 7.89
C PHE A 77 42.23 -12.36 8.96
N SER A 78 42.94 -11.30 8.61
CA SER A 78 43.58 -10.48 9.62
C SER A 78 42.55 -9.68 10.44
N ASP A 79 42.82 -9.50 11.73
CA ASP A 79 41.99 -8.68 12.61
C ASP A 79 42.29 -7.17 12.47
N LEU A 80 41.73 -6.36 13.38
CA LEU A 80 41.92 -4.90 13.40
C LEU A 80 43.35 -4.46 13.74
N ASP A 81 44.14 -5.33 14.36
CA ASP A 81 45.57 -5.11 14.64
C ASP A 81 46.47 -5.74 13.56
N GLY A 82 45.86 -6.27 12.48
CA GLY A 82 46.56 -6.96 11.40
C GLY A 82 47.04 -8.37 11.78
N GLN A 83 46.60 -8.94 12.89
CA GLN A 83 47.01 -10.28 13.33
C GLN A 83 46.19 -11.36 12.63
N TYR A 84 46.82 -12.49 12.31
CA TYR A 84 46.16 -13.67 11.77
C TYR A 84 46.64 -14.94 12.47
N LEU A 85 45.79 -15.95 12.53
CA LEU A 85 46.09 -17.22 13.19
C LEU A 85 45.38 -18.39 12.49
N PHE A 86 46.14 -19.46 12.28
CA PHE A 86 45.68 -20.80 11.93
C PHE A 86 45.95 -21.72 13.11
N GLU A 87 44.88 -22.25 13.70
CA GLU A 87 44.95 -23.18 14.82
C GLU A 87 44.88 -24.62 14.31
N GLU A 88 45.57 -25.54 15.00
CA GLU A 88 45.49 -26.99 14.73
C GLU A 88 45.71 -27.40 13.26
N VAL A 89 46.68 -26.78 12.59
CA VAL A 89 47.01 -27.00 11.18
C VAL A 89 47.34 -28.48 10.93
N SER A 90 46.52 -29.13 10.11
CA SER A 90 46.67 -30.53 9.74
C SER A 90 47.39 -30.67 8.40
N LEU A 91 48.61 -31.22 8.43
CA LEU A 91 49.41 -31.44 7.22
C LEU A 91 48.90 -32.67 6.43
N GLN A 92 48.92 -32.56 5.11
CA GLN A 92 48.63 -33.63 4.16
C GLN A 92 49.79 -34.64 4.12
N PRO A 93 49.58 -35.93 4.45
CA PRO A 93 50.65 -36.91 4.62
C PRO A 93 51.52 -37.20 3.38
N GLN A 94 51.02 -36.91 2.17
CA GLN A 94 51.68 -37.21 0.90
C GLN A 94 52.26 -35.97 0.21
N VAL A 95 52.21 -34.81 0.86
CA VAL A 95 52.71 -33.54 0.33
C VAL A 95 53.94 -33.14 1.15
N THR A 96 54.95 -32.56 0.51
CA THR A 96 56.11 -32.02 1.22
C THR A 96 55.69 -31.02 2.30
N ASN A 97 56.29 -31.11 3.48
CA ASN A 97 56.03 -30.23 4.64
C ASN A 97 56.64 -28.83 4.45
N ILE A 98 56.34 -28.21 3.31
CA ILE A 98 56.69 -26.84 2.97
C ILE A 98 55.40 -26.05 3.05
N LEU A 99 55.34 -25.10 3.99
CA LEU A 99 54.21 -24.20 4.12
C LEU A 99 54.48 -22.86 3.45
N GLN A 100 53.44 -22.21 2.97
CA GLN A 100 53.49 -20.85 2.46
C GLN A 100 52.20 -20.12 2.83
N VAL A 101 52.34 -18.90 3.33
CA VAL A 101 51.21 -18.01 3.59
C VAL A 101 50.99 -17.16 2.35
N SER A 102 49.73 -16.97 1.97
CA SER A 102 49.31 -16.13 0.86
C SER A 102 48.28 -15.13 1.35
N ILE A 103 48.48 -13.85 1.05
CA ILE A 103 47.56 -12.76 1.38
C ILE A 103 46.88 -12.35 0.10
N GLU A 104 45.55 -12.39 0.08
CA GLU A 104 44.74 -11.91 -1.03
C GLU A 104 44.04 -10.62 -0.60
N MET A 105 44.15 -9.59 -1.44
CA MET A 105 43.59 -8.26 -1.20
C MET A 105 42.09 -8.23 -1.47
N GLU A 106 41.36 -9.11 -0.80
CA GLU A 106 39.92 -9.26 -0.91
C GLU A 106 39.27 -9.61 0.43
N ASN A 107 38.03 -9.14 0.62
CA ASN A 107 37.12 -9.55 1.68
C ASN A 107 35.66 -9.34 1.22
N ASP A 108 34.70 -9.33 2.13
CA ASP A 108 33.28 -9.09 1.83
C ASP A 108 32.95 -7.62 1.50
N ILE A 109 33.87 -6.69 1.76
CA ILE A 109 33.73 -5.25 1.51
C ILE A 109 34.26 -4.89 0.11
N LEU A 110 35.45 -5.36 -0.25
CA LEU A 110 36.11 -5.01 -1.50
C LEU A 110 37.06 -6.09 -2.02
N ILE A 111 37.38 -5.96 -3.31
CA ILE A 111 38.39 -6.78 -4.00
C ILE A 111 39.32 -5.82 -4.73
N VAL A 112 40.60 -5.74 -4.35
CA VAL A 112 41.59 -4.96 -5.10
C VAL A 112 42.22 -5.86 -6.15
N ALA A 113 42.02 -5.51 -7.41
CA ALA A 113 42.43 -6.29 -8.57
C ALA A 113 43.20 -5.45 -9.59
N SER A 114 43.99 -6.13 -10.40
CA SER A 114 44.67 -5.56 -11.55
C SER A 114 43.70 -5.18 -12.67
N PRO A 115 44.15 -4.46 -13.72
CA PRO A 115 43.36 -4.26 -14.94
C PRO A 115 42.92 -5.56 -15.65
N SER A 116 43.66 -6.67 -15.46
CA SER A 116 43.26 -8.02 -15.92
C SER A 116 42.22 -8.69 -15.01
N ARG A 117 41.73 -7.98 -13.98
CA ARG A 117 40.82 -8.47 -12.93
C ARG A 117 41.39 -9.61 -12.09
N GLU A 118 42.71 -9.68 -11.98
CA GLU A 118 43.40 -10.62 -11.09
C GLU A 118 43.58 -9.97 -9.71
N VAL A 119 43.15 -10.66 -8.66
CA VAL A 119 43.27 -10.18 -7.27
C VAL A 119 44.73 -10.06 -6.86
N TYR A 120 45.11 -8.93 -6.26
CA TYR A 120 46.47 -8.78 -5.73
C TYR A 120 46.73 -9.83 -4.66
N THR A 121 47.76 -10.65 -4.89
CA THR A 121 48.08 -11.80 -4.05
C THR A 121 49.55 -11.78 -3.69
N PHE A 122 49.89 -11.69 -2.40
CA PHE A 122 51.26 -11.65 -1.91
C PHE A 122 51.60 -12.92 -1.15
N LYS A 123 52.75 -13.52 -1.45
CA LYS A 123 53.16 -14.79 -0.83
C LYS A 123 54.32 -14.58 0.11
N SER A 124 54.32 -15.29 1.23
CA SER A 124 55.48 -15.36 2.11
C SER A 124 56.60 -16.17 1.47
N ASP A 125 57.80 -16.09 2.06
CA ASP A 125 58.83 -17.09 1.85
C ASP A 125 58.36 -18.50 2.24
N LEU A 126 58.99 -19.51 1.63
CA LEU A 126 58.71 -20.91 1.92
C LEU A 126 59.18 -21.28 3.34
N ILE A 127 58.28 -21.87 4.11
CA ILE A 127 58.54 -22.33 5.47
C ILE A 127 58.90 -23.82 5.37
N GLN A 128 60.19 -24.11 5.49
CA GLN A 128 60.71 -25.48 5.47
C GLN A 128 60.81 -26.07 6.88
N ASN A 129 60.93 -27.40 6.96
CA ASN A 129 61.13 -28.16 8.20
C ASN A 129 60.07 -27.88 9.27
N VAL A 130 58.79 -27.95 8.87
CA VAL A 130 57.65 -27.70 9.74
C VAL A 130 57.52 -28.82 10.78
N GLU A 131 57.63 -28.45 12.04
CA GLU A 131 57.47 -29.31 13.22
C GLU A 131 56.25 -28.89 14.04
N VAL A 132 55.79 -29.75 14.97
CA VAL A 132 54.70 -29.42 15.89
C VAL A 132 55.05 -28.21 16.77
N GLY A 133 54.06 -27.34 17.03
CA GLY A 133 54.23 -26.12 17.80
C GLY A 133 53.75 -24.87 17.06
N HIS A 134 54.10 -23.68 17.57
CA HIS A 134 53.70 -22.41 16.97
C HIS A 134 54.75 -21.84 16.02
N ILE A 135 54.32 -21.46 14.83
CA ILE A 135 55.14 -20.79 13.82
C ILE A 135 54.68 -19.34 13.70
N GLN A 136 55.48 -18.41 14.23
CA GLN A 136 55.25 -16.99 14.02
C GLN A 136 55.79 -16.51 12.66
N ARG A 137 54.96 -15.79 11.89
CA ARG A 137 55.29 -15.22 10.59
C ARG A 137 54.67 -13.84 10.40
N ASP A 138 55.45 -12.82 10.71
CA ASP A 138 55.10 -11.43 10.45
C ASP A 138 55.43 -11.05 9.00
N LEU A 139 54.49 -10.43 8.32
CA LEU A 139 54.52 -10.14 6.89
C LEU A 139 54.34 -8.64 6.66
N ILE A 140 55.13 -8.06 5.77
CA ILE A 140 55.01 -6.63 5.45
C ILE A 140 55.16 -6.35 3.94
N LEU A 141 54.28 -5.49 3.43
CA LEU A 141 54.49 -4.73 2.19
C LEU A 141 55.32 -3.48 2.53
N ASP A 142 56.64 -3.65 2.58
CA ASP A 142 57.57 -2.61 3.04
C ASP A 142 57.76 -1.46 2.04
N GLU A 143 58.60 -0.49 2.38
CA GLU A 143 58.90 0.66 1.52
C GLU A 143 59.51 0.27 0.16
N THR A 144 60.16 -0.90 0.07
CA THR A 144 60.73 -1.41 -1.17
C THR A 144 59.70 -2.10 -2.06
N ASN A 145 58.53 -2.48 -1.52
CA ASN A 145 57.47 -3.13 -2.28
C ASN A 145 56.74 -2.11 -3.20
N PRO A 146 56.74 -2.30 -4.53
CA PRO A 146 56.12 -1.35 -5.46
C PRO A 146 54.59 -1.38 -5.44
N ASN A 147 53.99 -2.42 -4.84
CA ASN A 147 52.53 -2.59 -4.71
C ASN A 147 52.01 -2.22 -3.32
N ARG A 148 52.83 -1.65 -2.42
CA ARG A 148 52.41 -1.26 -1.05
C ARG A 148 51.22 -0.30 -1.01
N GLY A 149 51.00 0.48 -2.08
CA GLY A 149 49.83 1.36 -2.23
C GLY A 149 48.49 0.60 -2.20
N VAL A 150 48.48 -0.68 -2.56
CA VAL A 150 47.29 -1.54 -2.42
C VAL A 150 46.84 -1.64 -0.96
N GLY A 151 47.77 -1.60 0.00
CA GLY A 151 47.42 -1.59 1.43
C GLY A 151 46.63 -0.34 1.83
N TYR A 152 46.99 0.83 1.30
CA TYR A 152 46.28 2.07 1.60
C TYR A 152 44.93 2.18 0.89
N ILE A 153 44.82 1.68 -0.34
CA ILE A 153 43.55 1.54 -1.04
C ILE A 153 42.62 0.62 -0.24
N PHE A 154 43.14 -0.53 0.19
CA PHE A 154 42.39 -1.51 0.95
C PHE A 154 41.93 -0.97 2.31
N GLU A 155 42.78 -0.23 3.01
CA GLU A 155 42.42 0.44 4.27
C GLU A 155 41.37 1.54 4.05
N THR A 156 41.54 2.39 3.04
CA THR A 156 40.68 3.56 2.81
C THR A 156 39.24 3.17 2.53
N ILE A 157 39.03 2.23 1.61
CA ILE A 157 37.67 1.79 1.24
C ILE A 157 36.98 1.09 2.41
N GLN A 158 37.73 0.35 3.23
CA GLN A 158 37.18 -0.22 4.47
C GLN A 158 36.81 0.84 5.49
N LYS A 159 37.58 1.93 5.59
CA LYS A 159 37.23 3.04 6.47
C LYS A 159 35.91 3.70 6.05
N ALA A 160 35.69 3.90 4.75
CA ALA A 160 34.42 4.43 4.24
C ALA A 160 33.25 3.47 4.48
N HIS A 161 33.48 2.16 4.41
CA HIS A 161 32.50 1.15 4.82
C HIS A 161 32.19 1.21 6.32
N ASP A 162 33.22 1.28 7.17
CA ASP A 162 33.06 1.28 8.62
C ASP A 162 32.32 2.53 9.12
N PHE A 163 32.52 3.69 8.47
CA PHE A 163 31.72 4.90 8.71
C PHE A 163 30.20 4.62 8.64
N LEU A 164 29.72 3.90 7.63
CA LEU A 164 28.29 3.61 7.48
C LEU A 164 27.78 2.61 8.52
N LEU A 165 28.59 1.62 8.85
CA LEU A 165 28.24 0.69 9.92
C LEU A 165 28.10 1.42 11.25
N ASP A 166 29.02 2.34 11.54
CA ASP A 166 29.02 3.11 12.78
C ASP A 166 27.84 4.10 12.84
N GLN A 167 27.49 4.76 11.73
CA GLN A 167 26.41 5.75 11.71
C GLN A 167 25.01 5.12 11.67
N VAL A 168 24.79 4.06 10.87
CA VAL A 168 23.45 3.56 10.54
C VAL A 168 23.33 2.03 10.44
N ASP A 169 24.32 1.27 10.95
CA ASP A 169 24.34 -0.20 10.99
C ASP A 169 24.00 -0.85 9.63
N THR A 170 24.55 -0.29 8.55
CA THR A 170 24.29 -0.75 7.18
C THR A 170 25.57 -0.96 6.39
N ARG A 171 25.47 -1.74 5.33
CA ARG A 171 26.57 -1.98 4.39
C ARG A 171 26.05 -2.35 3.00
N ARG A 172 26.92 -2.18 2.02
CA ARG A 172 26.70 -2.70 0.67
C ARG A 172 26.47 -4.21 0.71
N THR A 173 25.57 -4.71 -0.13
CA THR A 173 25.25 -6.15 -0.19
C THR A 173 26.28 -6.98 -0.95
N LYS A 174 27.19 -6.32 -1.68
CA LYS A 174 28.23 -6.94 -2.51
C LYS A 174 29.56 -6.20 -2.33
N SER A 175 30.65 -6.96 -2.34
CA SER A 175 32.00 -6.42 -2.37
C SER A 175 32.21 -5.58 -3.63
N ILE A 176 32.83 -4.40 -3.51
CA ILE A 176 33.15 -3.54 -4.66
C ILE A 176 34.51 -3.93 -5.28
N PRO A 177 34.58 -4.23 -6.60
CA PRO A 177 35.86 -4.38 -7.28
C PRO A 177 36.56 -3.02 -7.39
N VAL A 178 37.80 -2.95 -6.91
CA VAL A 178 38.69 -1.80 -7.03
C VAL A 178 39.81 -2.15 -7.99
N ILE A 179 39.80 -1.55 -9.18
CA ILE A 179 40.76 -1.80 -10.24
C ILE A 179 41.92 -0.81 -10.09
N TRP A 180 43.12 -1.34 -9.85
CA TRP A 180 44.33 -0.55 -9.75
C TRP A 180 45.55 -1.29 -10.33
N PRO A 181 46.47 -0.60 -11.02
CA PRO A 181 46.37 0.80 -11.43
C PRO A 181 45.50 1.00 -12.67
N GLU A 182 44.65 2.01 -12.66
CA GLU A 182 44.00 2.53 -13.85
C GLU A 182 44.97 3.41 -14.67
N SER A 183 44.85 3.33 -15.98
CA SER A 183 45.64 4.02 -17.00
C SER A 183 45.14 5.42 -17.37
N ALA A 184 43.92 5.77 -16.97
CA ALA A 184 43.34 7.09 -17.15
C ALA A 184 44.06 8.17 -16.32
N ASP A 185 43.85 9.45 -16.69
CA ASP A 185 44.44 10.62 -16.03
C ASP A 185 43.83 10.94 -14.65
N GLY A 186 42.84 10.15 -14.21
CA GLY A 186 42.15 10.29 -12.92
C GLY A 186 41.42 9.01 -12.52
N SER A 187 41.05 8.94 -11.25
CA SER A 187 40.20 7.87 -10.71
C SER A 187 38.73 8.12 -11.09
N TYR A 188 37.93 7.04 -11.14
CA TYR A 188 36.50 7.12 -11.48
C TYR A 188 35.74 5.88 -11.03
N TYR A 189 34.44 6.05 -10.75
CA TYR A 189 33.47 4.97 -10.59
C TYR A 189 32.87 4.60 -11.95
N TYR A 190 32.77 3.30 -12.21
CA TYR A 190 32.23 2.76 -13.44
C TYR A 190 31.07 1.82 -13.16
N THR A 191 30.02 1.92 -13.96
CA THR A 191 28.85 1.05 -13.86
C THR A 191 28.25 0.76 -15.24
N THR A 192 27.71 -0.45 -15.42
CA THR A 192 26.92 -0.85 -16.59
C THR A 192 25.55 -1.34 -16.14
N GLN A 193 24.56 -1.24 -17.04
CA GLN A 193 23.21 -1.68 -16.77
C GLN A 193 22.68 -2.71 -17.76
N PHE A 194 21.71 -3.48 -17.29
CA PHE A 194 20.90 -4.40 -18.08
C PHE A 194 19.45 -4.35 -17.58
N PHE A 195 18.51 -4.01 -18.47
CA PHE A 195 17.08 -3.79 -18.13
C PHE A 195 16.85 -2.85 -16.93
N GLY A 196 17.55 -1.71 -16.90
CA GLY A 196 17.36 -0.70 -15.85
C GLY A 196 18.03 -1.03 -14.52
N ARG A 197 18.71 -2.18 -14.37
CA ARG A 197 19.48 -2.51 -13.15
C ARG A 197 20.96 -2.56 -13.42
N ILE A 198 21.77 -2.20 -12.41
CA ILE A 198 23.24 -2.30 -12.50
C ILE A 198 23.63 -3.78 -12.62
N SER A 199 24.33 -4.10 -13.69
CA SER A 199 24.81 -5.45 -14.01
C SER A 199 26.30 -5.64 -13.68
N SER A 200 27.08 -4.57 -13.68
CA SER A 200 28.47 -4.55 -13.20
C SER A 200 28.82 -3.16 -12.69
N GLU A 201 29.70 -3.09 -11.69
CA GLU A 201 30.27 -1.86 -11.17
C GLU A 201 31.73 -2.08 -10.75
N SER A 202 32.52 -1.01 -10.73
CA SER A 202 33.89 -1.01 -10.23
C SER A 202 34.38 0.40 -9.92
N ILE A 203 35.27 0.52 -8.93
CA ILE A 203 36.04 1.74 -8.68
C ILE A 203 37.40 1.60 -9.39
N HIS A 204 37.81 2.59 -10.15
CA HIS A 204 39.08 2.59 -10.87
C HIS A 204 39.99 3.65 -10.25
N ILE A 205 41.13 3.22 -9.70
CA ILE A 205 42.07 4.13 -9.03
C ILE A 205 43.29 4.33 -9.91
N ALA A 206 43.57 5.59 -10.27
CA ALA A 206 44.74 5.94 -11.07
C ALA A 206 46.05 5.69 -10.30
N ALA A 207 47.10 5.33 -11.04
CA ALA A 207 48.44 5.20 -10.46
C ALA A 207 48.98 6.56 -9.97
N GLY A 208 49.94 6.52 -9.05
CA GLY A 208 50.70 7.70 -8.66
C GLY A 208 50.14 8.39 -7.42
N ALA A 209 49.47 9.53 -7.58
CA ALA A 209 48.98 10.31 -6.44
C ALA A 209 47.67 9.77 -5.88
N ASP A 210 46.73 9.34 -6.73
CA ASP A 210 45.37 8.97 -6.32
C ASP A 210 45.32 7.73 -5.43
N GLN A 211 46.21 6.76 -5.67
CA GLN A 211 46.41 5.61 -4.77
C GLN A 211 46.79 6.01 -3.33
N TRP A 212 47.14 7.27 -3.09
CA TRP A 212 47.48 7.85 -1.79
C TRP A 212 46.54 9.00 -1.39
N ARG A 213 45.50 9.29 -2.18
CA ARG A 213 44.50 10.32 -1.86
C ARG A 213 43.25 9.65 -1.31
N LYS A 214 43.06 9.79 0.00
CA LYS A 214 41.89 9.22 0.67
C LYS A 214 40.59 9.80 0.14
N ASN A 215 40.59 11.11 -0.04
CA ASN A 215 39.43 11.90 -0.42
C ASN A 215 38.91 11.44 -1.81
N VAL A 216 39.80 11.29 -2.80
CA VAL A 216 39.47 10.67 -4.11
C VAL A 216 38.88 9.27 -3.97
N MET A 217 39.45 8.40 -3.14
CA MET A 217 38.90 7.05 -2.95
C MET A 217 37.53 7.04 -2.24
N CYS A 218 37.30 7.98 -1.32
CA CYS A 218 35.99 8.14 -0.66
C CYS A 218 34.95 8.68 -1.63
N HIS A 219 35.32 9.63 -2.49
CA HIS A 219 34.48 10.14 -3.57
C HIS A 219 33.94 9.01 -4.45
N GLU A 220 34.84 8.19 -5.02
CA GLU A 220 34.42 7.07 -5.88
C GLU A 220 33.62 6.01 -5.13
N TYR A 221 33.92 5.83 -3.83
CA TYR A 221 33.11 4.97 -2.98
C TYR A 221 31.73 5.56 -2.72
N GLY A 222 31.57 6.88 -2.69
CA GLY A 222 30.28 7.57 -2.58
C GLY A 222 29.35 7.25 -3.74
N HIS A 223 29.85 7.27 -4.97
CA HIS A 223 29.10 6.85 -6.17
C HIS A 223 28.70 5.38 -6.13
N ALA A 224 29.63 4.51 -5.72
CA ALA A 224 29.32 3.11 -5.50
C ALA A 224 28.22 2.99 -4.43
N LEU A 225 28.37 3.65 -3.30
CA LEU A 225 27.44 3.62 -2.18
C LEU A 225 26.03 4.08 -2.58
N MET A 226 25.91 5.18 -3.33
CA MET A 226 24.65 5.66 -3.91
C MET A 226 23.96 4.55 -4.71
N SER A 227 24.73 3.83 -5.54
CA SER A 227 24.23 2.69 -6.31
C SER A 227 23.69 1.56 -5.41
N ALA A 228 24.29 1.34 -4.24
CA ALA A 228 23.84 0.29 -3.32
C ALA A 228 22.60 0.69 -2.51
N VAL A 229 22.54 1.94 -2.01
CA VAL A 229 21.38 2.43 -1.25
C VAL A 229 20.14 2.52 -2.14
N TYR A 230 20.30 2.84 -3.43
CA TYR A 230 19.20 2.83 -4.42
C TYR A 230 18.98 1.44 -5.02
N ASN A 231 19.30 0.39 -4.26
CA ASN A 231 19.02 -1.01 -4.57
C ASN A 231 19.51 -1.47 -5.96
N TYR A 232 20.61 -0.86 -6.44
CA TYR A 232 21.21 -1.11 -7.75
C TYR A 232 20.25 -0.87 -8.92
N ASP A 233 19.22 -0.04 -8.75
CA ASP A 233 18.36 0.43 -9.83
C ASP A 233 19.03 1.59 -10.56
N PHE A 234 19.36 1.36 -11.83
CA PHE A 234 20.07 2.34 -12.64
C PHE A 234 19.20 3.56 -12.96
N SER A 235 17.87 3.44 -12.90
CA SER A 235 16.92 4.51 -13.24
C SER A 235 16.62 5.47 -12.09
N ASP A 236 16.84 5.02 -10.86
CA ASP A 236 16.63 5.83 -9.65
C ASP A 236 17.85 6.69 -9.31
N ILE A 237 19.07 6.26 -9.69
CA ILE A 237 20.31 6.98 -9.39
C ILE A 237 20.27 8.38 -10.04
N PRO A 238 20.48 9.46 -9.26
CA PRO A 238 20.58 10.81 -9.80
C PRO A 238 21.82 10.89 -10.68
N ARG A 239 21.65 11.27 -11.94
CA ARG A 239 22.79 11.36 -12.87
C ARG A 239 22.86 12.67 -13.63
N GLY A 240 21.71 13.29 -13.86
CA GLY A 240 21.65 14.49 -14.64
C GLY A 240 22.11 14.32 -16.10
N GLU A 241 22.28 15.46 -16.75
CA GLU A 241 22.69 15.58 -18.15
C GLU A 241 24.18 15.91 -18.28
N SER A 242 24.78 16.55 -17.27
CA SER A 242 26.22 16.80 -17.23
C SER A 242 27.00 15.48 -17.07
N ARG A 243 28.06 15.28 -17.85
CA ARG A 243 28.85 14.02 -17.84
C ARG A 243 30.35 14.24 -18.04
N GLU A 244 30.82 15.46 -17.79
CA GLU A 244 32.20 15.86 -18.02
C GLU A 244 32.85 16.38 -16.72
N PHE A 245 34.09 16.87 -16.87
CA PHE A 245 34.91 17.45 -15.82
C PHE A 245 34.18 18.58 -15.08
N HIS A 246 34.00 18.44 -13.77
CA HIS A 246 33.26 19.35 -12.91
C HIS A 246 34.09 19.85 -11.71
N HIS A 247 33.58 20.86 -11.02
CA HIS A 247 34.19 21.57 -9.89
C HIS A 247 33.13 21.89 -8.86
N LEU A 248 33.52 22.01 -7.60
CA LEU A 248 32.62 22.27 -6.47
C LEU A 248 31.66 23.44 -6.70
N GLU A 249 32.11 24.49 -7.39
CA GLU A 249 31.31 25.67 -7.71
C GLU A 249 30.56 25.61 -9.05
N MET A 250 30.72 24.55 -9.85
CA MET A 250 30.15 24.49 -11.19
C MET A 250 28.62 24.36 -11.13
N VAL A 251 27.94 25.21 -11.90
CA VAL A 251 26.49 25.12 -12.08
C VAL A 251 26.20 24.04 -13.12
N THR A 252 25.50 23.00 -12.70
CA THR A 252 25.14 21.84 -13.51
C THR A 252 23.61 21.69 -13.57
N ASP A 253 23.09 20.55 -13.16
CA ASP A 253 21.66 20.26 -13.04
C ASP A 253 21.39 19.62 -11.66
N PRO A 254 20.12 19.61 -11.18
CA PRO A 254 19.82 19.19 -9.82
C PRO A 254 20.21 17.74 -9.49
N GLU A 255 20.12 16.83 -10.46
CA GLU A 255 20.47 15.43 -10.23
C GLU A 255 21.99 15.25 -10.21
N PHE A 256 22.69 15.87 -11.15
CA PHE A 256 24.15 15.83 -11.17
C PHE A 256 24.75 16.44 -9.90
N ALA A 257 24.22 17.59 -9.48
CA ALA A 257 24.63 18.25 -8.24
C ALA A 257 24.39 17.38 -7.00
N LEU A 258 23.29 16.61 -6.95
CA LEU A 258 23.08 15.65 -5.86
C LEU A 258 24.09 14.50 -5.90
N SER A 259 24.33 13.92 -7.08
CA SER A 259 25.23 12.78 -7.23
C SER A 259 26.67 13.11 -6.83
N GLU A 260 27.22 14.20 -7.37
CA GLU A 260 28.59 14.62 -7.04
C GLU A 260 28.67 15.25 -5.66
N GLY A 261 27.67 16.03 -5.24
CA GLY A 261 27.62 16.61 -3.90
C GLY A 261 27.60 15.56 -2.79
N TRP A 262 26.93 14.43 -3.02
CA TRP A 262 26.99 13.26 -2.14
C TRP A 262 28.38 12.63 -2.06
N ALA A 263 29.05 12.46 -3.20
CA ALA A 263 30.39 11.88 -3.26
C ALA A 263 31.41 12.77 -2.55
N GLU A 264 31.32 14.08 -2.77
CA GLU A 264 32.13 15.13 -2.12
C GLU A 264 31.89 15.17 -0.61
N PHE A 265 30.63 15.17 -0.17
CA PHE A 265 30.26 15.07 1.25
C PHE A 265 30.95 13.87 1.93
N LEU A 266 30.98 12.71 1.27
CA LEU A 266 31.57 11.51 1.84
C LEU A 266 33.09 11.64 2.07
N GLU A 267 33.79 12.50 1.32
CA GLU A 267 35.21 12.79 1.53
C GLU A 267 35.49 13.44 2.90
N ALA A 268 34.55 14.25 3.39
CA ALA A 268 34.60 14.88 4.70
C ALA A 268 34.03 13.97 5.80
N ALA A 269 32.87 13.34 5.54
CA ALA A 269 32.12 12.53 6.49
C ALA A 269 32.93 11.37 7.09
N VAL A 270 33.68 10.62 6.27
CA VAL A 270 34.46 9.44 6.71
C VAL A 270 35.54 9.76 7.76
N ASP A 271 35.95 11.03 7.82
CA ASP A 271 36.96 11.52 8.72
C ASP A 271 36.42 12.45 9.80
N ASP A 272 35.13 12.76 9.75
CA ASP A 272 34.51 13.82 10.54
C ASP A 272 35.29 15.15 10.40
N ARG A 273 35.53 15.56 9.14
CA ARG A 273 36.42 16.70 8.82
C ARG A 273 36.01 17.46 7.55
N ALA A 274 35.32 18.59 7.72
CA ALA A 274 34.96 19.52 6.65
C ALA A 274 36.15 19.95 5.78
N LEU A 275 37.33 20.11 6.39
CA LEU A 275 38.56 20.55 5.71
C LEU A 275 39.15 19.55 4.69
N ASN A 276 38.52 18.38 4.50
CA ASN A 276 38.89 17.45 3.43
C ASN A 276 38.38 17.90 2.06
N VAL A 277 37.35 18.76 2.01
CA VAL A 277 36.75 19.30 0.78
C VAL A 277 37.02 20.80 0.70
N THR A 278 37.85 21.23 -0.26
CA THR A 278 38.35 22.61 -0.37
C THR A 278 38.45 23.07 -1.83
N GLY A 279 38.05 24.31 -2.13
CA GLY A 279 38.07 24.86 -3.49
C GLY A 279 39.45 25.26 -4.04
N PHE A 280 40.52 25.16 -3.24
CA PHE A 280 41.89 25.49 -3.70
C PHE A 280 42.90 24.40 -3.43
N LEU A 281 43.92 24.43 -4.28
CA LEU A 281 45.15 23.66 -4.18
C LEU A 281 45.91 23.92 -2.85
N ASN A 282 45.97 25.13 -2.30
CA ASN A 282 46.88 25.42 -1.16
C ASN A 282 46.23 25.92 0.15
N GLY A 283 44.90 25.82 0.34
CA GLY A 283 44.21 26.60 1.38
C GLY A 283 43.06 25.90 2.10
N ARG A 284 42.83 26.32 3.35
CA ARG A 284 41.67 25.94 4.19
C ARG A 284 40.33 26.45 3.64
N ASP A 285 40.32 27.46 2.78
CA ASP A 285 39.11 28.17 2.35
C ASP A 285 39.12 28.41 0.83
N PRO A 286 37.99 28.36 0.12
CA PRO A 286 36.69 27.96 0.65
C PRO A 286 36.65 26.46 0.92
N ASN A 287 35.88 26.06 1.93
CA ASN A 287 35.59 24.66 2.29
C ASN A 287 34.08 24.51 2.56
N LEU A 288 33.62 23.31 2.94
CA LEU A 288 32.20 23.03 3.20
C LEU A 288 31.54 24.07 4.13
N GLU A 289 32.22 24.50 5.18
CA GLU A 289 31.72 25.48 6.17
C GLU A 289 31.76 26.93 5.72
N ASN A 290 32.71 27.24 4.85
CA ASN A 290 33.02 28.61 4.48
C ASN A 290 33.19 28.72 2.97
N ASN A 291 32.05 28.80 2.29
CA ASN A 291 32.01 28.96 0.85
C ASN A 291 30.84 29.83 0.39
N ARG A 292 30.86 30.13 -0.91
CA ARG A 292 29.74 30.71 -1.65
C ARG A 292 29.60 30.00 -2.98
N TRP A 293 29.81 28.68 -2.99
CA TRP A 293 29.84 27.87 -4.20
C TRP A 293 28.52 27.94 -4.96
N TRP A 294 27.39 28.10 -4.25
CA TRP A 294 26.07 28.36 -4.83
C TRP A 294 26.06 29.50 -5.86
N SER A 295 27.00 30.44 -5.82
CA SER A 295 27.12 31.53 -6.79
C SER A 295 27.57 31.10 -8.19
N GLY A 296 28.08 29.87 -8.36
CA GLY A 296 28.69 29.43 -9.61
C GLY A 296 30.18 29.80 -9.74
N ALA A 297 30.80 30.31 -8.67
CA ALA A 297 32.20 30.71 -8.64
C ALA A 297 32.86 30.40 -7.29
N HIS A 298 34.14 30.04 -7.32
CA HIS A 298 34.91 29.67 -6.13
C HIS A 298 35.00 30.79 -5.08
N ASP A 299 35.00 32.06 -5.49
CA ASP A 299 35.14 33.24 -4.62
C ASP A 299 33.80 33.94 -4.31
N GLY A 300 32.68 33.36 -4.75
CA GLY A 300 31.37 33.99 -4.59
C GLY A 300 31.05 35.09 -5.61
N SER A 301 31.90 35.33 -6.61
CA SER A 301 31.69 36.39 -7.62
C SER A 301 30.74 36.00 -8.76
N GLY A 302 30.25 34.75 -8.76
CA GLY A 302 29.39 34.23 -9.81
C GLY A 302 27.98 34.81 -9.78
N SER A 303 27.22 34.58 -10.86
CA SER A 303 25.86 35.11 -11.03
C SER A 303 24.75 34.12 -10.72
N ASN A 304 25.07 32.88 -10.37
CA ASN A 304 24.07 31.88 -10.02
C ASN A 304 23.43 32.22 -8.67
N SER A 305 22.16 31.87 -8.54
CA SER A 305 21.36 32.14 -7.34
C SER A 305 20.60 30.92 -6.85
N ASN A 306 20.84 29.75 -7.46
CA ASN A 306 20.22 28.49 -7.08
C ASN A 306 21.31 27.45 -6.76
N GLY A 307 21.59 27.26 -5.47
CA GLY A 307 22.60 26.30 -5.03
C GLY A 307 22.23 24.85 -5.30
N ALA A 308 20.95 24.52 -5.56
CA ALA A 308 20.53 23.15 -5.84
C ALA A 308 21.10 22.62 -7.17
N LEU A 309 21.72 23.49 -7.98
CA LEU A 309 22.42 23.17 -9.22
C LEU A 309 23.94 23.00 -9.01
N VAL A 310 24.44 23.11 -7.78
CA VAL A 310 25.88 23.21 -7.49
C VAL A 310 26.29 22.14 -6.48
N GLU A 311 27.16 21.22 -6.90
CA GLU A 311 27.60 20.05 -6.12
C GLU A 311 28.21 20.44 -4.76
N GLY A 312 29.04 21.49 -4.69
CA GLY A 312 29.64 21.94 -3.44
C GLY A 312 28.62 22.53 -2.47
N ALA A 313 27.57 23.19 -2.97
CA ALA A 313 26.49 23.69 -2.13
C ALA A 313 25.65 22.54 -1.57
N VAL A 314 25.40 21.49 -2.37
CA VAL A 314 24.77 20.25 -1.91
C VAL A 314 25.63 19.57 -0.85
N ALA A 315 26.94 19.39 -1.11
CA ALA A 315 27.85 18.76 -0.16
C ALA A 315 27.89 19.49 1.18
N SER A 316 27.82 20.83 1.17
CA SER A 316 27.79 21.65 2.38
C SER A 316 26.50 21.39 3.19
N ILE A 317 25.34 21.39 2.54
CA ILE A 317 24.06 21.06 3.20
C ILE A 317 24.07 19.66 3.83
N LEU A 318 24.63 18.67 3.13
CA LEU A 318 24.71 17.31 3.65
C LEU A 318 25.68 17.21 4.84
N TRP A 319 26.71 18.04 4.83
CA TRP A 319 27.66 18.15 5.93
C TRP A 319 26.99 18.72 7.19
N ASP A 320 26.27 19.83 7.07
CA ASP A 320 25.49 20.48 8.16
C ASP A 320 24.35 19.58 8.73
N ILE A 321 24.03 18.47 8.06
CA ILE A 321 23.09 17.47 8.59
C ILE A 321 23.81 16.42 9.44
N LEU A 322 25.09 16.15 9.16
CA LEU A 322 25.87 15.08 9.79
C LEU A 322 26.68 15.58 10.98
N ASP A 323 27.27 16.76 10.85
CA ASP A 323 28.32 17.23 11.73
C ASP A 323 27.78 17.56 13.12
N THR A 324 28.71 17.86 14.00
CA THR A 324 28.44 18.09 15.41
C THR A 324 29.44 19.11 15.93
N ALA A 325 29.22 19.60 17.14
CA ALA A 325 30.22 20.40 17.83
C ALA A 325 31.62 19.74 17.93
N ASN A 326 31.74 18.41 17.82
CA ASN A 326 33.04 17.72 17.89
C ASN A 326 33.73 17.58 16.52
N SER A 327 33.04 17.92 15.44
CA SER A 327 33.53 17.79 14.08
C SER A 327 34.75 18.69 13.84
N ILE A 328 35.58 18.32 12.85
CA ILE A 328 36.82 19.06 12.57
C ILE A 328 36.59 20.09 11.47
N ASP A 329 36.15 21.26 11.90
CA ASP A 329 35.70 22.39 11.09
C ASP A 329 36.47 23.71 11.42
N LEU A 330 35.88 24.86 11.08
CA LEU A 330 36.41 26.19 11.39
C LEU A 330 35.92 26.77 12.73
N THR A 331 34.99 26.09 13.41
CA THR A 331 34.24 26.48 14.60
C THR A 331 34.34 25.42 15.73
N PRO A 332 35.56 25.00 16.15
CA PRO A 332 35.69 23.80 17.00
C PRO A 332 34.93 23.89 18.32
N ASN A 333 34.20 22.84 18.69
CA ASN A 333 33.35 22.74 19.90
C ASN A 333 32.04 23.57 19.85
N ILE A 334 31.63 24.01 18.66
CA ILE A 334 30.37 24.72 18.43
C ILE A 334 29.67 24.03 17.26
N ASP A 335 28.41 23.65 17.47
CA ASP A 335 27.47 23.29 16.40
C ASP A 335 26.85 24.62 15.94
N ASP A 336 27.17 25.05 14.71
CA ASP A 336 26.77 26.33 14.14
C ASP A 336 25.53 26.29 13.22
N ASP A 337 24.97 25.11 12.99
CA ASP A 337 23.76 24.91 12.19
C ASP A 337 22.52 24.49 13.01
N GLN A 338 22.69 24.13 14.28
CA GLN A 338 21.65 23.72 15.23
C GLN A 338 21.03 22.33 14.94
N ILE A 339 21.69 21.49 14.16
CA ILE A 339 21.35 20.09 13.89
C ILE A 339 22.46 19.18 14.42
N GLU A 340 22.24 18.59 15.61
CA GLU A 340 23.19 17.63 16.17
C GLU A 340 23.05 16.25 15.50
N ASN A 341 23.81 15.97 14.43
CA ASN A 341 23.85 14.72 13.65
C ASN A 341 22.48 14.02 13.42
N ARG A 342 21.95 14.19 12.21
CA ARG A 342 20.75 13.51 11.70
C ARG A 342 21.03 12.68 10.45
N PHE A 343 22.23 12.11 10.37
CA PHE A 343 22.59 11.23 9.26
C PHE A 343 21.67 10.00 9.19
N ASP A 344 21.11 9.54 10.30
CA ASP A 344 20.10 8.47 10.35
C ASP A 344 18.82 8.81 9.57
N LEU A 345 18.36 10.06 9.66
CA LEU A 345 17.20 10.56 8.93
C LEU A 345 17.51 10.75 7.45
N LEU A 346 18.63 11.42 7.14
CA LEU A 346 19.12 11.56 5.76
C LEU A 346 19.24 10.19 5.08
N TRP A 347 19.85 9.23 5.78
CA TRP A 347 20.03 7.87 5.28
C TRP A 347 18.69 7.16 5.04
N SER A 348 17.71 7.36 5.93
CA SER A 348 16.36 6.81 5.76
C SER A 348 15.67 7.39 4.51
N ILE A 349 15.80 8.69 4.25
CA ILE A 349 15.28 9.34 3.04
C ILE A 349 15.94 8.76 1.79
N LEU A 350 17.28 8.65 1.76
CA LEU A 350 18.02 8.08 0.64
C LEU A 350 17.61 6.64 0.35
N ARG A 351 17.42 5.82 1.39
CA ARG A 351 17.06 4.41 1.26
C ARG A 351 15.62 4.21 0.79
N ASP A 352 14.67 4.97 1.35
CA ASP A 352 13.25 4.68 1.22
C ASP A 352 12.56 5.48 0.11
N GLN A 353 13.04 6.69 -0.18
CA GLN A 353 12.44 7.59 -1.18
C GLN A 353 13.28 7.75 -2.45
N CYS A 354 14.55 7.34 -2.44
CA CYS A 354 15.47 7.46 -3.58
C CYS A 354 15.44 8.87 -4.24
N PRO A 355 15.59 9.97 -3.48
CA PRO A 355 15.46 11.32 -4.01
C PRO A 355 16.49 11.57 -5.11
N LYS A 356 16.08 12.34 -6.12
CA LYS A 356 16.92 12.71 -7.24
C LYS A 356 17.51 14.10 -7.10
N THR A 357 17.02 14.92 -6.17
CA THR A 357 17.52 16.27 -5.93
C THR A 357 17.66 16.57 -4.44
N ILE A 358 18.52 17.53 -4.08
CA ILE A 358 18.66 17.99 -2.70
C ILE A 358 17.35 18.61 -2.16
N VAL A 359 16.51 19.16 -3.05
CA VAL A 359 15.21 19.75 -2.70
C VAL A 359 14.21 18.66 -2.31
N GLU A 360 14.22 17.52 -3.01
CA GLU A 360 13.38 16.36 -2.64
C GLU A 360 13.73 15.83 -1.24
N ILE A 361 15.00 15.87 -0.83
CA ILE A 361 15.39 15.52 0.55
C ILE A 361 14.68 16.44 1.56
N ALA A 362 14.67 17.76 1.35
CA ALA A 362 13.96 18.70 2.23
C ALA A 362 12.44 18.51 2.19
N GLN A 363 11.86 18.19 1.03
CA GLN A 363 10.43 17.91 0.89
C GLN A 363 10.03 16.69 1.74
N VAL A 364 10.76 15.57 1.60
CA VAL A 364 10.51 14.36 2.39
C VAL A 364 10.70 14.64 3.88
N TRP A 365 11.75 15.38 4.27
CA TRP A 365 11.99 15.73 5.68
C TRP A 365 10.79 16.45 6.31
N ARG A 366 10.18 17.38 5.57
CA ARG A 366 8.98 18.10 5.99
C ARG A 366 7.76 17.18 6.03
N GLU A 367 7.55 16.38 5.00
CA GLU A 367 6.38 15.50 4.86
C GLU A 367 6.33 14.40 5.91
N GLU A 368 7.49 13.86 6.29
CA GLU A 368 7.63 12.85 7.36
C GLU A 368 7.64 13.48 8.77
N GLU A 369 7.48 14.80 8.87
CA GLU A 369 7.49 15.56 10.14
C GLU A 369 8.74 15.29 11.00
N TYR A 370 9.90 15.15 10.35
CA TYR A 370 11.17 14.95 11.04
C TYR A 370 11.57 16.20 11.86
N PRO A 371 12.34 16.02 12.97
CA PRO A 371 12.75 17.11 13.83
C PRO A 371 13.66 18.12 13.12
N ASP A 372 13.91 19.24 13.80
CA ASP A 372 14.90 20.26 13.39
C ASP A 372 14.61 20.94 12.04
N TRP A 373 13.34 20.89 11.60
CA TRP A 373 12.88 21.49 10.33
C TRP A 373 13.24 22.97 10.17
N GLU A 374 13.09 23.79 11.21
CA GLU A 374 13.44 25.22 11.14
C GLU A 374 14.94 25.43 10.89
N ALA A 375 15.81 24.67 11.56
CA ALA A 375 17.26 24.69 11.35
C ALA A 375 17.62 24.22 9.93
N LEU A 376 16.99 23.15 9.46
CA LEU A 376 17.18 22.65 8.09
C LEU A 376 16.79 23.69 7.04
N GLN A 377 15.70 24.43 7.26
CA GLN A 377 15.31 25.53 6.37
C GLN A 377 16.36 26.63 6.32
N ASP A 378 16.97 26.98 7.46
CA ASP A 378 18.02 28.00 7.53
C ASP A 378 19.29 27.55 6.80
N ILE A 379 19.70 26.28 6.94
CA ILE A 379 20.81 25.66 6.19
C ILE A 379 20.58 25.78 4.68
N TYR A 380 19.42 25.31 4.19
CA TYR A 380 19.11 25.39 2.76
C TYR A 380 18.99 26.83 2.26
N ALA A 381 18.50 27.76 3.10
CA ALA A 381 18.43 29.18 2.74
C ALA A 381 19.83 29.83 2.65
N SER A 382 20.78 29.44 3.52
CA SER A 382 22.16 29.92 3.52
C SER A 382 22.87 29.57 2.20
N HIS A 383 22.57 28.39 1.66
CA HIS A 383 23.09 27.86 0.40
C HIS A 383 22.23 28.20 -0.83
N ARG A 384 21.17 29.00 -0.68
CA ARG A 384 20.27 29.40 -1.79
C ARG A 384 19.65 28.21 -2.53
N THR A 385 19.37 27.12 -1.82
CA THR A 385 18.76 25.89 -2.40
C THR A 385 17.25 25.84 -2.18
N LEU A 386 16.75 26.49 -1.12
CA LEU A 386 15.33 26.74 -0.88
C LEU A 386 15.04 28.25 -0.91
N SER A 387 14.82 28.85 -2.08
CA SER A 387 14.15 30.17 -2.11
C SER A 387 12.65 29.97 -1.98
N GLN A 388 12.23 29.68 -0.75
CA GLN A 388 10.88 29.23 -0.35
C GLN A 388 10.47 27.93 -1.04
N LEU A 389 10.24 26.86 -0.26
CA LEU A 389 9.50 25.72 -0.76
C LEU A 389 8.17 26.24 -1.29
N ASN A 390 7.97 26.15 -2.59
CA ASN A 390 6.73 26.56 -3.22
C ASN A 390 5.59 25.76 -2.58
N GLN A 391 4.68 26.43 -1.91
CA GLN A 391 3.52 25.83 -1.29
C GLN A 391 2.41 25.81 -2.33
N ALA A 392 1.87 24.62 -2.59
CA ALA A 392 0.73 24.49 -3.49
C ALA A 392 -0.40 25.47 -3.08
N PRO A 393 -1.11 26.05 -4.06
CA PRO A 393 -2.24 26.92 -3.79
C PRO A 393 -3.28 26.24 -2.89
N THR A 394 -3.98 27.02 -2.08
CA THR A 394 -5.16 26.57 -1.34
C THR A 394 -6.41 26.83 -2.17
N PHE A 395 -7.37 25.90 -2.14
CA PHE A 395 -8.64 26.02 -2.83
C PHE A 395 -9.78 25.39 -2.02
N ILE A 396 -10.91 26.09 -1.92
CA ILE A 396 -12.10 25.62 -1.22
C ILE A 396 -13.33 25.98 -2.05
N PHE A 397 -14.13 24.98 -2.42
CA PHE A 397 -15.47 25.24 -2.97
C PHE A 397 -16.38 25.84 -1.90
N THR A 398 -16.97 26.99 -2.21
CA THR A 398 -18.02 27.63 -1.39
C THR A 398 -19.41 27.46 -2.00
N ASN A 399 -19.51 26.95 -3.23
CA ASN A 399 -20.74 26.39 -3.79
C ASN A 399 -20.36 25.26 -4.78
N PRO A 400 -20.88 24.02 -4.63
CA PRO A 400 -21.97 23.56 -3.75
C PRO A 400 -21.59 23.47 -2.26
N VAL A 401 -22.44 23.99 -1.36
CA VAL A 401 -22.29 23.80 0.10
C VAL A 401 -23.01 22.54 0.57
N GLU A 402 -24.21 22.29 0.05
CA GLU A 402 -25.01 21.09 0.27
C GLU A 402 -25.39 20.47 -1.08
N ALA A 403 -26.02 19.29 -1.07
CA ALA A 403 -26.48 18.65 -2.30
C ALA A 403 -27.59 19.50 -2.94
N ASP A 404 -27.22 20.35 -3.89
CA ASP A 404 -28.14 21.25 -4.58
C ASP A 404 -28.68 20.62 -5.88
N VAL A 405 -29.96 20.84 -6.16
CA VAL A 405 -30.64 20.29 -7.34
C VAL A 405 -30.76 21.39 -8.39
N ALA A 406 -29.88 21.33 -9.39
CA ALA A 406 -29.91 22.23 -10.52
C ALA A 406 -30.99 21.78 -11.53
N THR A 407 -32.12 22.49 -11.54
CA THR A 407 -33.21 22.31 -12.50
C THR A 407 -33.20 23.30 -13.66
N ASP A 408 -32.33 24.31 -13.58
CA ASP A 408 -32.14 25.34 -14.61
C ASP A 408 -31.06 24.90 -15.62
N GLN A 409 -30.93 25.64 -16.72
CA GLN A 409 -29.90 25.36 -17.75
C GLN A 409 -28.49 25.79 -17.34
N THR A 410 -28.34 26.43 -16.18
CA THR A 410 -27.06 26.93 -15.67
C THR A 410 -26.92 26.66 -14.18
N TYR A 411 -25.69 26.43 -13.72
CA TYR A 411 -25.34 26.26 -12.31
C TYR A 411 -24.17 27.18 -11.93
N GLN A 412 -24.30 27.94 -10.83
CA GLN A 412 -23.24 28.83 -10.38
C GLN A 412 -22.27 28.10 -9.44
N ILE A 413 -20.99 28.07 -9.77
CA ILE A 413 -19.91 27.51 -8.95
C ILE A 413 -19.18 28.66 -8.27
N ASN A 414 -18.91 28.56 -6.96
CA ASN A 414 -18.18 29.58 -6.20
C ASN A 414 -17.05 28.92 -5.39
N TRP A 415 -15.95 29.65 -5.18
CA TRP A 415 -14.81 29.18 -4.39
C TRP A 415 -14.02 30.32 -3.76
N THR A 416 -13.11 29.94 -2.86
CA THR A 416 -12.01 30.78 -2.39
C THR A 416 -10.70 30.09 -2.71
N ALA A 417 -9.75 30.81 -3.28
CA ALA A 417 -8.41 30.32 -3.56
C ALA A 417 -7.37 31.33 -3.09
N ASN A 418 -6.23 30.85 -2.62
CA ASN A 418 -5.11 31.68 -2.21
C ASN A 418 -3.81 30.89 -2.32
N ASP A 419 -2.77 31.53 -2.80
CA ASP A 419 -1.42 30.98 -2.77
C ASP A 419 -0.69 31.43 -1.48
N PRO A 420 -0.16 30.51 -0.65
CA PRO A 420 0.51 30.87 0.60
C PRO A 420 1.76 31.74 0.43
N ASP A 421 2.46 31.58 -0.69
CA ASP A 421 3.72 32.30 -0.97
C ASP A 421 3.48 33.53 -1.88
N GLY A 422 2.25 33.71 -2.35
CA GLY A 422 1.81 34.87 -3.12
C GLY A 422 2.07 34.75 -4.61
N ASP A 423 2.32 33.53 -5.11
CA ASP A 423 2.51 33.27 -6.53
C ASP A 423 1.20 33.40 -7.32
N ASP A 424 1.31 33.76 -8.60
CA ASP A 424 0.17 33.76 -9.51
C ASP A 424 -0.28 32.31 -9.75
N TYR A 425 -1.59 32.07 -9.81
CA TYR A 425 -2.15 30.74 -10.03
C TYR A 425 -3.27 30.73 -11.07
N GLN A 426 -3.54 29.53 -11.62
CA GLN A 426 -4.57 29.27 -12.62
C GLN A 426 -5.48 28.15 -12.12
N ILE A 427 -6.78 28.30 -12.37
CA ILE A 427 -7.79 27.33 -11.93
C ILE A 427 -8.45 26.71 -13.15
N ASP A 428 -8.31 25.39 -13.28
CA ASP A 428 -9.05 24.58 -14.24
C ASP A 428 -10.18 23.84 -13.51
N LEU A 429 -11.42 24.01 -13.99
CA LEU A 429 -12.60 23.38 -13.40
C LEU A 429 -13.05 22.20 -14.24
N TYR A 430 -13.39 21.12 -13.56
CA TYR A 430 -13.88 19.88 -14.15
C TYR A 430 -15.10 19.35 -13.37
N TYR A 431 -15.80 18.40 -13.98
CA TYR A 431 -16.82 17.60 -13.32
C TYR A 431 -16.64 16.11 -13.63
N TYR A 432 -17.10 15.27 -12.70
CA TYR A 432 -17.15 13.83 -12.89
C TYR A 432 -18.36 13.22 -12.17
N LEU A 433 -18.84 12.08 -12.67
CA LEU A 433 -20.05 11.41 -12.17
C LEU A 433 -19.77 10.69 -10.84
N SER A 434 -20.64 10.89 -9.85
CA SER A 434 -20.62 10.20 -8.55
C SER A 434 -20.79 8.69 -8.72
N GLY A 435 -19.88 7.90 -8.15
CA GLY A 435 -19.94 6.42 -8.16
C GLY A 435 -19.06 5.71 -9.19
N GLN A 436 -18.18 6.43 -9.91
CA GLN A 436 -17.08 5.80 -10.67
C GLN A 436 -15.77 5.90 -9.89
N ASN A 437 -14.99 4.81 -9.83
CA ASN A 437 -13.64 4.80 -9.24
C ASN A 437 -12.72 5.80 -9.97
N TYR A 438 -11.84 6.45 -9.20
CA TYR A 438 -10.88 7.53 -9.51
C TYR A 438 -9.88 7.30 -10.69
N SER A 439 -10.34 6.86 -11.86
CA SER A 439 -9.46 6.61 -13.00
C SER A 439 -10.09 6.88 -14.38
N ARG A 440 -11.15 7.70 -14.47
CA ARG A 440 -11.67 8.19 -15.76
C ARG A 440 -11.60 9.71 -15.83
N GLN A 441 -11.06 10.17 -16.96
CA GLN A 441 -10.79 11.57 -17.28
C GLN A 441 -11.95 12.49 -16.86
N PRO A 442 -11.75 13.37 -15.87
CA PRO A 442 -12.77 14.35 -15.49
C PRO A 442 -13.05 15.25 -16.69
N ARG A 443 -14.31 15.63 -16.87
CA ARG A 443 -14.74 16.41 -18.03
C ARG A 443 -14.54 17.89 -17.76
N LEU A 444 -13.88 18.57 -18.68
CA LEU A 444 -13.57 19.98 -18.55
C LEU A 444 -14.86 20.82 -18.53
N ILE A 445 -14.98 21.69 -17.53
CA ILE A 445 -15.95 22.79 -17.49
C ILE A 445 -15.30 24.02 -18.13
N SER A 446 -14.15 24.44 -17.62
CA SER A 446 -13.43 25.62 -18.09
C SER A 446 -11.97 25.60 -17.67
N LYS A 447 -11.12 26.34 -18.40
CA LYS A 447 -9.70 26.50 -18.07
C LYS A 447 -9.39 27.94 -17.71
N GLN A 448 -8.37 28.11 -16.87
CA GLN A 448 -7.79 29.42 -16.52
C GLN A 448 -8.84 30.42 -16.02
N VAL A 449 -9.74 29.96 -15.14
CA VAL A 449 -10.77 30.83 -14.56
C VAL A 449 -10.11 31.78 -13.56
N LYS A 450 -10.41 33.08 -13.68
CA LYS A 450 -9.76 34.16 -12.90
C LYS A 450 -10.63 34.76 -11.81
N ASP A 451 -11.95 34.63 -11.92
CA ASP A 451 -12.89 35.12 -10.92
C ASP A 451 -13.08 34.10 -9.80
N ASN A 452 -13.72 34.48 -8.70
CA ASN A 452 -14.06 33.56 -7.59
C ASN A 452 -15.36 32.78 -7.82
N ASN A 453 -15.91 32.86 -9.04
CA ASN A 453 -17.14 32.21 -9.44
C ASN A 453 -17.13 31.85 -10.93
N TYR A 454 -17.95 30.87 -11.32
CA TYR A 454 -18.15 30.47 -12.70
C TYR A 454 -19.59 30.03 -12.94
N LEU A 455 -20.22 30.54 -14.00
CA LEU A 455 -21.55 30.12 -14.41
C LEU A 455 -21.44 28.94 -15.39
N TRP A 456 -21.63 27.73 -14.89
CA TRP A 456 -21.55 26.50 -15.68
C TRP A 456 -22.84 26.27 -16.47
N ASN A 457 -22.74 26.19 -17.80
CA ASN A 457 -23.86 25.77 -18.65
C ASN A 457 -24.03 24.24 -18.56
N ILE A 458 -25.19 23.81 -18.06
CA ILE A 458 -25.53 22.41 -17.85
C ILE A 458 -26.61 21.89 -18.81
N ALA A 459 -27.02 22.67 -19.82
CA ALA A 459 -28.10 22.30 -20.74
C ALA A 459 -27.86 20.97 -21.47
N ASP A 460 -26.62 20.68 -21.84
CA ASP A 460 -26.22 19.45 -22.55
C ASP A 460 -25.66 18.37 -21.60
N ILE A 461 -25.72 18.61 -20.29
CA ILE A 461 -25.23 17.67 -19.28
C ILE A 461 -26.38 16.73 -18.90
N THR A 462 -26.14 15.44 -19.04
CA THR A 462 -27.12 14.39 -18.71
C THR A 462 -27.51 14.44 -17.24
N SER A 463 -28.73 14.02 -16.89
CA SER A 463 -29.15 13.91 -15.50
C SER A 463 -28.19 12.99 -14.72
N GLY A 464 -27.73 13.44 -13.55
CA GLY A 464 -26.71 12.73 -12.78
C GLY A 464 -26.29 13.48 -11.52
N ARG A 465 -25.57 12.78 -10.65
CA ARG A 465 -24.88 13.35 -9.49
C ARG A 465 -23.43 13.60 -9.87
N TYR A 466 -22.97 14.84 -9.75
CA TYR A 466 -21.64 15.23 -10.20
C TYR A 466 -20.83 15.85 -9.07
N TYR A 467 -19.60 15.39 -8.90
CA TYR A 467 -18.61 16.14 -8.14
C TYR A 467 -17.93 17.13 -9.06
N LEU A 468 -17.57 18.28 -8.50
CA LEU A 468 -16.69 19.23 -9.14
C LEU A 468 -15.25 18.92 -8.72
N LEU A 469 -14.31 19.15 -9.63
CA LEU A 469 -12.88 19.09 -9.38
C LEU A 469 -12.28 20.41 -9.81
N ALA A 470 -11.52 21.04 -8.93
CA ALA A 470 -10.64 22.13 -9.26
C ALA A 470 -9.21 21.59 -9.28
N ILE A 471 -8.49 21.87 -10.35
CA ILE A 471 -7.04 21.75 -10.40
C ILE A 471 -6.49 23.16 -10.39
N VAL A 472 -5.75 23.50 -9.33
CA VAL A 472 -5.14 24.82 -9.18
C VAL A 472 -3.65 24.65 -9.31
N THR A 473 -3.05 25.31 -10.28
CA THR A 473 -1.62 25.24 -10.57
C THR A 473 -1.03 26.63 -10.45
N ASP A 474 -0.01 26.79 -9.63
CA ASP A 474 0.72 28.06 -9.56
C ASP A 474 1.69 28.23 -10.73
N SER A 475 2.30 29.42 -10.78
CA SER A 475 3.28 29.79 -11.81
C SER A 475 4.62 29.05 -11.72
N LYS A 476 4.90 28.35 -10.61
CA LYS A 476 6.13 27.59 -10.36
C LYS A 476 5.95 26.08 -10.57
N GLY A 477 4.72 25.61 -10.77
CA GLY A 477 4.38 24.26 -11.21
C GLY A 477 3.75 23.36 -10.14
N GLU A 478 3.65 23.80 -8.88
CA GLU A 478 2.93 23.02 -7.87
C GLU A 478 1.43 23.11 -8.10
N SER A 479 0.73 22.05 -7.70
CA SER A 479 -0.71 21.99 -7.91
C SER A 479 -1.46 21.29 -6.80
N VAL A 480 -2.68 21.75 -6.57
CA VAL A 480 -3.63 21.06 -5.71
C VAL A 480 -4.83 20.59 -6.53
N GLU A 481 -5.26 19.36 -6.26
CA GLU A 481 -6.51 18.82 -6.77
C GLU A 481 -7.55 18.79 -5.65
N VAL A 482 -8.59 19.60 -5.77
CA VAL A 482 -9.65 19.69 -4.75
C VAL A 482 -10.97 19.27 -5.37
N SER A 483 -11.59 18.23 -4.81
CA SER A 483 -12.97 17.86 -5.15
C SER A 483 -13.98 18.60 -4.26
N SER A 484 -15.16 18.90 -4.79
CA SER A 484 -16.25 19.46 -3.99
C SER A 484 -16.68 18.48 -2.89
N GLN A 485 -16.97 18.99 -1.70
CA GLN A 485 -17.46 18.17 -0.59
C GLN A 485 -18.88 17.65 -0.86
N SER A 486 -19.66 18.46 -1.58
CA SER A 486 -21.04 18.15 -1.96
C SER A 486 -21.16 17.90 -3.45
N VAL A 487 -22.12 17.06 -3.83
CA VAL A 487 -22.47 16.82 -5.24
C VAL A 487 -23.40 17.90 -5.76
N VAL A 488 -23.28 18.22 -7.05
CA VAL A 488 -24.30 18.92 -7.82
C VAL A 488 -25.22 17.88 -8.45
N ILE A 489 -26.53 17.95 -8.18
CA ILE A 489 -27.52 17.08 -8.80
C ILE A 489 -28.09 17.80 -10.01
N ILE A 490 -27.73 17.36 -11.21
CA ILE A 490 -28.31 17.87 -12.45
C ILE A 490 -29.52 17.02 -12.78
N ASN A 491 -30.71 17.61 -12.86
CA ASN A 491 -31.91 16.91 -13.29
C ASN A 491 -32.62 17.62 -14.45
N GLN A 492 -32.47 17.08 -15.66
CA GLN A 492 -33.11 17.57 -16.87
C GLN A 492 -34.62 17.25 -16.93
N THR A 493 -35.12 16.37 -16.04
CA THR A 493 -36.51 15.90 -16.00
C THR A 493 -36.98 15.74 -14.55
N PRO A 494 -37.11 16.85 -13.79
CA PRO A 494 -37.48 16.79 -12.37
C PRO A 494 -38.86 16.14 -12.17
N MET A 495 -39.01 15.39 -11.07
CA MET A 495 -40.28 14.78 -10.70
C MET A 495 -41.36 15.82 -10.43
N LEU A 496 -42.58 15.53 -10.86
CA LEU A 496 -43.77 16.27 -10.47
C LEU A 496 -44.24 15.86 -9.07
N LEU A 497 -45.20 16.62 -8.53
CA LEU A 497 -45.86 16.27 -7.28
C LEU A 497 -46.54 14.88 -7.40
N PRO A 498 -46.44 13.98 -6.40
CA PRO A 498 -47.12 12.70 -6.45
C PRO A 498 -48.64 12.85 -6.59
N GLU A 499 -49.24 11.95 -7.33
CA GLU A 499 -50.68 11.75 -7.42
C GLU A 499 -51.07 10.57 -6.51
N VAL A 500 -52.15 10.75 -5.75
CA VAL A 500 -52.66 9.77 -4.78
C VAL A 500 -54.14 9.57 -5.06
N THR A 501 -54.55 8.34 -5.29
CA THR A 501 -55.97 7.96 -5.43
C THR A 501 -56.29 6.79 -4.50
N SER A 502 -57.55 6.58 -4.15
CA SER A 502 -57.95 5.42 -3.35
C SER A 502 -59.21 4.78 -3.91
N PRO A 503 -59.17 3.49 -4.32
CA PRO A 503 -60.36 2.76 -4.71
C PRO A 503 -61.27 2.40 -3.51
N THR A 504 -60.70 2.37 -2.30
CA THR A 504 -61.43 2.01 -1.08
C THR A 504 -61.97 3.23 -0.33
N HIS A 505 -61.32 4.39 -0.49
CA HIS A 505 -61.69 5.65 0.14
C HIS A 505 -61.57 6.80 -0.88
N PRO A 506 -62.41 6.82 -1.94
CA PRO A 506 -62.37 7.88 -2.94
C PRO A 506 -62.58 9.25 -2.30
N GLU A 507 -61.89 10.30 -2.75
CA GLU A 507 -62.03 11.67 -2.19
C GLU A 507 -63.48 12.20 -2.23
N SER A 508 -64.30 11.67 -3.14
CA SER A 508 -65.72 12.01 -3.27
C SER A 508 -66.62 11.41 -2.17
N GLN A 509 -66.12 10.48 -1.34
CA GLN A 509 -66.86 9.84 -0.26
C GLN A 509 -66.43 10.34 1.12
N ILE A 510 -67.41 10.66 1.98
CA ILE A 510 -67.17 11.35 3.27
C ILE A 510 -66.83 10.37 4.43
N GLY A 511 -66.77 9.06 4.19
CA GLY A 511 -66.27 8.07 5.18
C GLY A 511 -66.66 6.62 4.86
N VAL A 512 -65.77 5.67 5.16
CA VAL A 512 -65.90 4.25 4.77
C VAL A 512 -65.59 3.34 5.97
N ALA A 513 -66.35 2.26 6.16
CA ALA A 513 -66.18 1.34 7.30
C ALA A 513 -65.00 0.36 7.16
N ASN A 514 -64.33 0.36 6.00
CA ASN A 514 -63.15 -0.43 5.76
C ASN A 514 -61.96 0.18 6.51
N ASN A 515 -61.53 -0.47 7.60
CA ASN A 515 -60.36 -0.03 8.37
C ASN A 515 -59.00 -0.35 7.72
N SER A 516 -59.03 -0.92 6.52
CA SER A 516 -57.84 -1.34 5.77
C SER A 516 -57.81 -0.64 4.39
N PRO A 517 -57.50 0.66 4.35
CA PRO A 517 -57.48 1.44 3.12
C PRO A 517 -56.37 0.98 2.17
N ILE A 518 -56.68 1.07 0.88
CA ILE A 518 -55.74 0.87 -0.23
C ILE A 518 -55.63 2.20 -0.97
N PHE A 519 -54.41 2.66 -1.20
CA PHE A 519 -54.10 3.83 -2.03
C PHE A 519 -53.31 3.38 -3.25
N ASN A 520 -53.55 4.00 -4.40
CA ASN A 520 -52.71 3.92 -5.58
C ASN A 520 -51.94 5.24 -5.69
N LEU A 521 -50.65 5.13 -5.99
CA LEU A 521 -49.72 6.24 -6.12
C LEU A 521 -49.26 6.35 -7.57
N SER A 522 -48.95 7.55 -8.01
CA SER A 522 -48.29 7.81 -9.29
C SER A 522 -47.37 9.03 -9.16
N ILE A 523 -46.21 9.01 -9.79
CA ILE A 523 -45.33 10.16 -9.96
C ILE A 523 -44.70 10.20 -11.36
N LEU A 524 -44.91 11.31 -12.07
CA LEU A 524 -44.30 11.55 -13.37
C LEU A 524 -42.92 12.23 -13.24
N PRO A 525 -41.95 11.93 -14.13
CA PRO A 525 -42.06 11.09 -15.33
C PRO A 525 -41.86 9.58 -15.10
N ILE A 526 -41.56 9.15 -13.87
CA ILE A 526 -41.10 7.79 -13.54
C ILE A 526 -42.13 6.71 -13.86
N ASP A 527 -43.44 6.98 -13.71
CA ASP A 527 -44.51 5.99 -13.97
C ASP A 527 -44.64 5.52 -15.43
N ARG A 528 -43.90 6.11 -16.39
CA ARG A 528 -43.95 5.68 -17.81
C ARG A 528 -42.96 4.56 -18.14
N THR A 529 -42.05 4.25 -17.24
CA THR A 529 -41.08 3.16 -17.40
C THR A 529 -41.53 1.97 -16.56
N ASN A 530 -41.59 0.77 -17.14
CA ASN A 530 -41.95 -0.50 -16.49
C ASN A 530 -40.97 -0.95 -15.38
N ASP A 531 -40.19 -0.03 -14.80
CA ASP A 531 -39.12 -0.29 -13.86
C ASP A 531 -39.58 0.10 -12.44
N SER A 532 -39.74 -0.90 -11.59
CA SER A 532 -40.35 -0.83 -10.26
C SER A 532 -39.47 -0.18 -9.20
N LYS A 533 -39.04 1.08 -9.39
CA LYS A 533 -38.21 1.82 -8.42
C LYS A 533 -38.69 3.25 -8.14
N SER A 534 -40.00 3.45 -7.98
CA SER A 534 -40.53 4.64 -7.30
C SER A 534 -40.47 4.38 -5.78
N VAL A 535 -39.40 4.83 -5.13
CA VAL A 535 -39.23 4.64 -3.67
C VAL A 535 -39.94 5.78 -2.97
N TYR A 536 -41.17 5.55 -2.52
CA TYR A 536 -41.96 6.57 -1.83
C TYR A 536 -41.59 6.61 -0.34
N SER A 537 -41.68 7.80 0.26
CA SER A 537 -41.76 7.96 1.71
C SER A 537 -43.15 8.48 2.01
N TYR A 538 -43.79 7.89 3.02
CA TYR A 538 -45.13 8.26 3.41
C TYR A 538 -45.28 8.37 4.92
N LEU A 539 -46.18 9.26 5.34
CA LEU A 539 -46.59 9.35 6.73
C LEU A 539 -48.10 9.37 6.80
N LEU A 540 -48.66 8.55 7.69
CA LEU A 540 -50.08 8.52 7.97
C LEU A 540 -50.34 9.05 9.38
N ASP A 541 -51.01 10.20 9.47
CA ASP A 541 -51.32 10.81 10.77
C ASP A 541 -52.69 11.53 10.76
N ARG A 542 -52.89 12.42 11.74
CA ARG A 542 -54.12 13.21 11.92
C ARG A 542 -53.93 14.69 11.55
N GLN A 543 -52.76 15.10 11.09
CA GLN A 543 -52.38 16.48 10.78
C GLN A 543 -52.39 16.72 9.25
N PRO A 544 -52.80 17.91 8.77
CA PRO A 544 -52.94 18.12 7.34
C PRO A 544 -51.61 18.35 6.59
N ASN A 545 -50.55 18.79 7.27
CA ASN A 545 -49.37 19.39 6.63
C ASN A 545 -48.05 18.71 7.01
N THR A 546 -48.07 17.48 7.52
CA THR A 546 -46.84 16.81 7.92
C THR A 546 -46.01 16.40 6.70
N ILE A 547 -44.69 16.49 6.82
CA ILE A 547 -43.72 16.10 5.78
C ILE A 547 -43.10 14.77 6.20
N PRO A 548 -43.19 13.70 5.37
CA PRO A 548 -42.53 12.41 5.64
C PRO A 548 -41.01 12.55 5.79
N ASP A 549 -40.36 11.56 6.43
CA ASP A 549 -38.90 11.54 6.57
C ASP A 549 -38.19 11.16 5.26
N THR A 550 -36.87 11.30 5.21
CA THR A 550 -36.06 11.07 3.99
C THR A 550 -35.68 9.61 3.81
N GLU A 551 -36.40 8.69 4.46
CA GLU A 551 -36.20 7.25 4.33
C GLU A 551 -37.32 6.65 3.47
N ALA A 552 -36.94 5.73 2.59
CA ALA A 552 -37.91 5.13 1.69
C ALA A 552 -38.67 3.99 2.37
N ASP A 553 -39.99 4.07 2.34
CA ASP A 553 -40.85 3.08 2.96
C ASP A 553 -40.99 1.85 2.06
N LEU A 554 -40.39 0.74 2.49
CA LEU A 554 -40.39 -0.54 1.78
C LEU A 554 -41.79 -1.18 1.61
N GLN A 555 -42.83 -0.59 2.21
CA GLN A 555 -44.21 -1.08 2.16
C GLN A 555 -44.99 -0.65 0.90
N VAL A 556 -44.40 0.14 0.01
CA VAL A 556 -45.05 0.61 -1.23
C VAL A 556 -44.77 -0.36 -2.39
N SER A 557 -45.51 -1.47 -2.47
CA SER A 557 -45.39 -2.44 -3.58
C SER A 557 -46.40 -2.15 -4.69
N ASN A 558 -46.00 -2.20 -5.97
CA ASN A 558 -46.86 -1.97 -7.15
C ASN A 558 -47.59 -0.61 -7.15
N HIS A 559 -46.92 0.45 -6.68
CA HIS A 559 -47.52 1.77 -6.53
C HIS A 559 -48.79 1.75 -5.64
N GLN A 560 -48.89 0.81 -4.71
CA GLN A 560 -50.00 0.73 -3.78
C GLN A 560 -49.54 0.75 -2.33
N LEU A 561 -50.25 1.53 -1.52
CA LEU A 561 -50.14 1.51 -0.06
C LEU A 561 -51.34 0.82 0.55
N ARG A 562 -51.09 -0.07 1.51
CA ARG A 562 -52.12 -0.83 2.21
C ARG A 562 -51.90 -0.68 3.70
N PHE A 563 -52.90 -0.14 4.37
CA PHE A 563 -52.95 -0.13 5.82
C PHE A 563 -53.96 -1.17 6.29
N TYR A 564 -53.80 -1.62 7.53
CA TYR A 564 -54.65 -2.64 8.12
C TYR A 564 -55.06 -2.22 9.52
N GLY A 565 -56.35 -2.35 9.84
CA GLY A 565 -56.83 -2.17 11.21
C GLY A 565 -56.71 -0.74 11.75
N LEU A 566 -56.79 0.29 10.90
CA LEU A 566 -56.72 1.67 11.35
C LEU A 566 -57.93 2.05 12.22
N GLU A 567 -57.67 2.79 13.28
CA GLU A 567 -58.73 3.27 14.17
C GLU A 567 -59.69 4.23 13.47
N PRO A 568 -60.98 4.25 13.87
CA PRO A 568 -61.97 5.17 13.32
C PRO A 568 -61.53 6.65 13.39
N GLY A 569 -62.07 7.46 12.48
CA GLY A 569 -61.84 8.90 12.41
C GLY A 569 -61.13 9.37 11.14
N LYS A 570 -60.82 10.67 11.08
CA LYS A 570 -60.18 11.34 9.92
C LYS A 570 -58.66 11.16 9.91
N TRP A 571 -58.10 10.78 8.77
CA TRP A 571 -56.68 10.53 8.57
C TRP A 571 -56.14 11.34 7.38
N TRP A 572 -54.84 11.60 7.39
CA TRP A 572 -54.09 12.21 6.29
C TRP A 572 -52.94 11.30 5.91
N LEU A 573 -52.85 10.99 4.62
CA LEU A 573 -51.72 10.32 4.01
C LEU A 573 -50.85 11.37 3.30
N HIS A 574 -49.59 11.43 3.71
CA HIS A 574 -48.56 12.27 3.12
C HIS A 574 -47.63 11.39 2.29
N VAL A 575 -47.31 11.78 1.06
CA VAL A 575 -46.48 10.97 0.15
C VAL A 575 -45.50 11.87 -0.58
N ARG A 576 -44.24 11.43 -0.68
CA ARG A 576 -43.21 11.99 -1.57
C ARG A 576 -42.45 10.87 -2.25
N GLY A 577 -41.93 11.13 -3.45
CA GLY A 577 -41.19 10.16 -4.25
C GLY A 577 -39.69 10.42 -4.18
N TYR A 578 -38.89 9.35 -4.17
CA TYR A 578 -37.43 9.41 -4.25
C TYR A 578 -36.99 9.41 -5.71
N ASP A 579 -36.18 10.40 -6.07
CA ASP A 579 -35.51 10.47 -7.35
C ASP A 579 -34.35 9.48 -7.35
N PRO A 580 -34.14 8.68 -8.41
CA PRO A 580 -32.92 7.90 -8.57
C PRO A 580 -31.62 8.72 -8.47
N LEU A 581 -31.69 10.03 -8.68
CA LEU A 581 -30.59 10.97 -8.48
C LEU A 581 -30.33 11.31 -7.00
N GLY A 582 -31.10 10.75 -6.07
CA GLY A 582 -30.85 10.81 -4.63
C GLY A 582 -31.38 12.04 -3.91
N TYR A 583 -32.56 12.51 -4.29
CA TYR A 583 -33.30 13.58 -3.61
C TYR A 583 -34.82 13.30 -3.64
N TRP A 584 -35.60 14.02 -2.83
CA TRP A 584 -37.04 13.77 -2.65
C TRP A 584 -37.90 14.81 -3.38
N SER A 585 -39.04 14.39 -3.95
CA SER A 585 -40.05 15.31 -4.50
C SER A 585 -40.76 16.11 -3.40
N GLN A 586 -41.53 17.11 -3.81
CA GLN A 586 -42.48 17.78 -2.92
C GLN A 586 -43.56 16.80 -2.39
N THR A 587 -44.12 17.09 -1.21
CA THR A 587 -45.08 16.20 -0.53
C THR A 587 -46.52 16.42 -1.00
N LYS A 588 -47.20 15.34 -1.39
CA LYS A 588 -48.65 15.30 -1.64
C LYS A 588 -49.39 14.91 -0.35
N HIS A 589 -50.50 15.58 -0.07
CA HIS A 589 -51.34 15.34 1.10
C HIS A 589 -52.74 14.85 0.65
N PHE A 590 -53.23 13.74 1.20
CA PHE A 590 -54.51 13.09 0.84
C PHE A 590 -55.33 12.77 2.10
N ALA A 591 -56.56 13.28 2.21
CA ALA A 591 -57.41 13.09 3.40
C ALA A 591 -58.48 12.00 3.20
N PHE A 592 -58.78 11.22 4.25
CA PHE A 592 -59.87 10.23 4.26
C PHE A 592 -60.43 9.96 5.67
N THR A 593 -61.55 9.22 5.80
CA THR A 593 -62.20 8.93 7.09
C THR A 593 -62.64 7.46 7.22
N ILE A 594 -62.32 6.82 8.35
CA ILE A 594 -62.67 5.42 8.66
C ILE A 594 -63.80 5.33 9.71
N LEU A 595 -64.73 4.39 9.51
CA LEU A 595 -65.79 4.03 10.45
C LEU A 595 -65.45 2.69 11.17
N SER A 596 -65.97 2.44 12.37
CA SER A 596 -65.56 1.33 13.26
C SER A 596 -66.04 -0.09 12.85
N SER A 597 -65.15 -1.12 12.89
CA SER A 597 -65.45 -2.56 12.69
C SER A 597 -64.47 -3.54 13.41
N ASN A 598 -64.96 -4.71 13.89
CA ASN A 598 -64.27 -5.69 14.78
C ASN A 598 -63.62 -6.90 14.00
N ASP A 599 -62.31 -7.26 14.20
CA ASP A 599 -61.67 -8.63 14.10
C ASP A 599 -60.16 -8.66 13.64
N HIS A 600 -59.22 -9.29 14.38
CA HIS A 600 -57.79 -9.59 14.01
C HIS A 600 -57.49 -11.14 14.04
N GLU A 601 -56.42 -11.61 13.35
CA GLU A 601 -55.80 -12.99 13.23
C GLU A 601 -56.25 -13.95 12.08
N ASN A 602 -55.32 -14.37 11.17
CA ASN A 602 -55.37 -15.59 10.30
C ASN A 602 -54.05 -15.83 9.47
N LEU A 603 -53.58 -17.10 9.35
CA LEU A 603 -52.51 -17.55 8.41
C LEU A 603 -53.02 -17.56 6.94
N ASN A 604 -52.18 -17.09 6.00
CA ASN A 604 -52.55 -16.87 4.59
C ASN A 604 -52.33 -18.11 3.70
N SER A 605 -53.33 -18.46 2.88
CA SER A 605 -53.31 -19.65 2.02
C SER A 605 -52.25 -19.63 0.92
N SER A 606 -51.88 -18.45 0.40
CA SER A 606 -50.90 -18.33 -0.69
C SER A 606 -49.48 -18.70 -0.27
N VAL A 607 -49.10 -18.42 0.97
CA VAL A 607 -47.76 -18.70 1.52
C VAL A 607 -47.55 -20.22 1.65
N ILE A 608 -48.59 -20.96 2.04
CA ILE A 608 -48.53 -22.43 2.13
C ILE A 608 -48.40 -23.06 0.74
N ASP A 609 -49.10 -22.54 -0.27
CA ASP A 609 -48.98 -23.05 -1.64
C ASP A 609 -47.57 -22.80 -2.19
N TYR A 610 -46.94 -21.67 -1.85
CA TYR A 610 -45.56 -21.41 -2.25
C TYR A 610 -44.53 -22.26 -1.49
N LEU A 611 -44.73 -22.48 -0.19
CA LEU A 611 -43.90 -23.43 0.57
C LEU A 611 -43.91 -24.82 -0.06
N ILE A 612 -45.08 -25.28 -0.50
CA ILE A 612 -45.23 -26.58 -1.19
C ILE A 612 -44.38 -26.60 -2.46
N GLU A 613 -44.44 -25.54 -3.27
CA GLU A 613 -43.65 -25.41 -4.50
C GLU A 613 -42.13 -25.51 -4.26
N LEU A 614 -41.64 -24.82 -3.23
CA LEU A 614 -40.20 -24.77 -2.93
C LEU A 614 -39.65 -26.05 -2.28
N THR A 615 -40.52 -26.93 -1.78
CA THR A 615 -40.10 -28.10 -0.97
C THR A 615 -40.52 -29.44 -1.54
N LEU A 616 -41.62 -29.51 -2.30
CA LEU A 616 -42.23 -30.75 -2.79
C LEU A 616 -42.29 -30.72 -4.31
N SER A 617 -41.52 -31.59 -4.98
CA SER A 617 -41.60 -31.72 -6.45
C SER A 617 -42.93 -32.37 -6.85
N GLN A 618 -43.32 -32.24 -8.13
CA GLN A 618 -44.65 -32.65 -8.65
C GLN A 618 -44.99 -34.16 -8.53
N SER A 619 -44.17 -34.99 -7.87
CA SER A 619 -44.51 -36.39 -7.57
C SER A 619 -45.34 -36.50 -6.28
N THR A 620 -46.33 -37.40 -6.28
CA THR A 620 -47.36 -37.51 -5.23
C THR A 620 -46.89 -38.14 -3.90
N GLU A 621 -45.61 -38.49 -3.76
CA GLU A 621 -45.05 -39.13 -2.55
C GLU A 621 -43.99 -38.29 -1.81
N ASN A 622 -43.77 -37.03 -2.20
CA ASN A 622 -42.79 -36.19 -1.52
C ASN A 622 -43.28 -35.73 -0.14
N ARG A 623 -42.39 -35.84 0.83
CA ARG A 623 -42.57 -35.39 2.21
C ARG A 623 -41.67 -34.21 2.50
N LEU A 624 -42.17 -33.28 3.31
CA LEU A 624 -41.43 -32.08 3.70
C LEU A 624 -40.17 -32.46 4.47
N LYS A 625 -39.02 -32.04 3.94
CA LYS A 625 -37.72 -32.17 4.60
C LYS A 625 -37.36 -30.86 5.27
N LYS A 626 -37.16 -30.89 6.59
CA LYS A 626 -36.71 -29.73 7.35
C LYS A 626 -35.79 -30.14 8.48
N TRP A 627 -35.04 -29.18 9.00
CA TRP A 627 -34.30 -29.36 10.24
C TRP A 627 -35.25 -29.49 11.43
N SER A 628 -34.84 -30.26 12.43
CA SER A 628 -35.56 -30.42 13.71
C SER A 628 -34.65 -30.31 14.92
N SER A 629 -33.39 -29.99 14.67
CA SER A 629 -32.33 -29.78 15.63
C SER A 629 -31.58 -28.52 15.23
N GLU A 630 -30.79 -27.97 16.16
CA GLU A 630 -29.92 -26.84 15.91
C GLU A 630 -29.05 -27.02 14.65
N ILE A 631 -28.90 -25.93 13.91
CA ILE A 631 -28.05 -25.83 12.73
C ILE A 631 -26.74 -25.15 13.14
N ARG A 632 -25.65 -25.86 12.96
CA ARG A 632 -24.29 -25.45 13.32
C ARG A 632 -23.50 -25.27 12.03
N ILE A 633 -23.39 -24.01 11.61
CA ILE A 633 -22.71 -23.61 10.39
C ILE A 633 -21.21 -23.47 10.64
N GLN A 634 -20.39 -24.04 9.77
CA GLN A 634 -18.96 -23.74 9.70
C GLN A 634 -18.58 -23.29 8.29
N PRO A 635 -18.09 -22.04 8.13
CA PRO A 635 -17.47 -21.61 6.90
C PRO A 635 -16.00 -22.09 6.87
N HIS A 636 -15.52 -22.49 5.70
CA HIS A 636 -14.17 -23.01 5.46
C HIS A 636 -13.53 -22.36 4.23
N GLY A 637 -12.20 -22.26 4.20
CA GLY A 637 -11.45 -21.82 3.03
C GLY A 637 -11.15 -20.31 2.98
N PHE A 638 -11.04 -19.76 1.78
CA PHE A 638 -10.64 -18.38 1.47
C PHE A 638 -11.81 -17.39 1.62
N ILE A 639 -12.36 -17.30 2.83
CA ILE A 639 -13.48 -16.41 3.17
C ILE A 639 -12.99 -14.96 3.26
N ARG A 640 -13.76 -14.02 2.70
CA ARG A 640 -13.49 -12.58 2.86
C ARG A 640 -14.37 -11.97 3.96
N ASN A 641 -13.96 -10.83 4.53
CA ASN A 641 -14.74 -10.13 5.55
C ASN A 641 -16.18 -9.81 5.10
N GLY A 642 -16.36 -9.42 3.83
CA GLY A 642 -17.68 -9.18 3.25
C GLY A 642 -18.56 -10.44 3.17
N ASP A 643 -17.96 -11.60 2.86
CA ASP A 643 -18.68 -12.88 2.82
C ASP A 643 -19.16 -13.28 4.22
N LEU A 644 -18.33 -13.03 5.25
CA LEU A 644 -18.66 -13.29 6.64
C LEU A 644 -19.77 -12.35 7.17
N SER A 645 -19.75 -11.07 6.80
CA SER A 645 -20.81 -10.10 7.16
C SER A 645 -22.16 -10.55 6.63
N VAL A 646 -22.23 -10.86 5.33
CA VAL A 646 -23.45 -11.33 4.67
C VAL A 646 -23.96 -12.62 5.30
N LEU A 647 -23.07 -13.56 5.61
CA LEU A 647 -23.45 -14.80 6.29
C LEU A 647 -24.06 -14.53 7.67
N ASN A 648 -23.44 -13.67 8.48
CA ASN A 648 -23.95 -13.28 9.80
C ASN A 648 -25.32 -12.59 9.71
N GLU A 649 -25.46 -11.58 8.86
CA GLU A 649 -26.74 -10.88 8.63
C GLU A 649 -27.86 -11.84 8.21
N THR A 650 -27.54 -12.79 7.32
CA THR A 650 -28.50 -13.81 6.89
C THR A 650 -28.93 -14.67 8.07
N ILE A 651 -27.99 -15.09 8.91
CA ILE A 651 -28.25 -15.93 10.09
C ILE A 651 -29.10 -15.19 11.11
N ASP A 652 -28.83 -13.92 11.37
CA ASP A 652 -29.59 -13.09 12.31
C ASP A 652 -31.05 -12.92 11.85
N LEU A 653 -31.24 -12.61 10.57
CA LEU A 653 -32.57 -12.53 9.97
C LEU A 653 -33.30 -13.88 10.07
N LEU A 654 -32.64 -15.00 9.73
CA LEU A 654 -33.24 -16.32 9.80
C LEU A 654 -33.64 -16.70 11.24
N ASN A 655 -32.78 -16.44 12.21
CA ASN A 655 -33.07 -16.67 13.63
C ASN A 655 -34.27 -15.81 14.11
N SER A 656 -34.47 -14.60 13.56
CA SER A 656 -35.65 -13.78 13.87
C SER A 656 -36.96 -14.33 13.31
N LEU A 657 -36.90 -15.18 12.28
CA LEU A 657 -38.07 -15.76 11.61
C LEU A 657 -38.40 -17.19 12.08
N MET A 658 -37.47 -17.87 12.73
CA MET A 658 -37.54 -19.31 13.00
C MET A 658 -37.82 -19.61 14.47
N ASP A 659 -39.02 -20.10 14.77
CA ASP A 659 -39.42 -20.43 16.15
C ASP A 659 -38.91 -21.79 16.67
N THR A 660 -38.64 -22.73 15.76
CA THR A 660 -38.43 -24.15 16.13
C THR A 660 -36.98 -24.62 16.09
N VAL A 661 -36.09 -23.87 15.44
CA VAL A 661 -34.69 -24.23 15.21
C VAL A 661 -33.86 -22.96 15.23
N GLN A 662 -32.70 -23.01 15.88
CA GLN A 662 -31.71 -21.93 15.85
C GLN A 662 -30.52 -22.28 14.98
N ILE A 663 -29.91 -21.24 14.42
CA ILE A 663 -28.70 -21.29 13.61
C ILE A 663 -27.58 -20.59 14.38
N ARG A 664 -26.41 -21.23 14.46
CA ARG A 664 -25.19 -20.60 14.99
C ARG A 664 -23.98 -20.96 14.15
N ILE A 665 -22.99 -20.07 14.12
CA ILE A 665 -21.68 -20.37 13.55
C ILE A 665 -20.80 -21.01 14.64
N THR A 666 -20.20 -22.16 14.34
CA THR A 666 -19.32 -22.86 15.29
C THR A 666 -18.41 -23.86 14.57
N ASP A 667 -17.23 -24.10 15.11
CA ASP A 667 -16.31 -25.16 14.71
C ASP A 667 -16.60 -26.50 15.43
N GLN A 668 -17.49 -26.49 16.44
CA GLN A 668 -17.79 -27.66 17.26
C GLN A 668 -18.89 -28.53 16.63
N ALA A 669 -18.45 -29.62 15.98
CA ALA A 669 -19.29 -30.62 15.35
C ALA A 669 -20.33 -30.00 14.39
N PRO A 670 -19.88 -29.29 13.34
CA PRO A 670 -20.77 -28.66 12.37
C PRO A 670 -21.65 -29.68 11.66
N ASN A 671 -22.88 -29.28 11.36
CA ASN A 671 -23.79 -30.05 10.50
C ASN A 671 -24.21 -29.25 9.25
N PHE A 672 -23.71 -28.03 9.08
CA PHE A 672 -23.88 -27.26 7.85
C PHE A 672 -22.52 -26.66 7.48
N ASN A 673 -21.88 -27.19 6.43
CA ASN A 673 -20.56 -26.75 6.01
C ASN A 673 -20.63 -25.87 4.74
N ILE A 674 -19.93 -24.74 4.75
CA ILE A 674 -19.85 -23.82 3.60
C ILE A 674 -18.38 -23.67 3.20
N TYR A 675 -18.01 -24.04 1.98
CA TYR A 675 -16.64 -24.03 1.50
C TYR A 675 -16.40 -22.94 0.44
N PHE A 676 -15.43 -22.08 0.71
CA PHE A 676 -14.98 -20.97 -0.13
C PHE A 676 -13.61 -21.31 -0.71
N TYR A 677 -13.58 -21.89 -1.91
CA TYR A 677 -12.33 -22.25 -2.61
C TYR A 677 -12.41 -21.94 -4.11
N PRO A 678 -11.29 -21.91 -4.85
CA PRO A 678 -11.32 -21.91 -6.32
C PRO A 678 -12.09 -23.13 -6.84
N SER A 679 -12.80 -22.98 -7.96
CA SER A 679 -13.61 -24.08 -8.56
C SER A 679 -12.86 -25.40 -8.77
N ILE A 680 -11.56 -25.36 -9.10
CA ILE A 680 -10.75 -26.58 -9.24
C ILE A 680 -10.65 -27.35 -7.91
N MET A 681 -10.42 -26.64 -6.79
CA MET A 681 -10.35 -27.24 -5.46
C MET A 681 -11.72 -27.79 -5.00
N LEU A 682 -12.80 -27.09 -5.34
CA LEU A 682 -14.16 -27.55 -5.07
C LEU A 682 -14.48 -28.87 -5.78
N GLY A 683 -13.96 -29.08 -6.99
CA GLY A 683 -14.07 -30.34 -7.72
C GLY A 683 -13.36 -31.52 -7.04
N PHE A 684 -12.30 -31.27 -6.27
CA PHE A 684 -11.66 -32.28 -5.43
C PHE A 684 -12.43 -32.56 -4.13
N LEU A 685 -13.11 -31.56 -3.58
CA LEU A 685 -13.91 -31.69 -2.34
C LEU A 685 -15.25 -32.40 -2.57
N GLU A 686 -15.83 -32.28 -3.77
CA GLU A 686 -17.10 -32.90 -4.12
C GLU A 686 -17.12 -33.34 -5.58
N SER A 687 -17.12 -34.64 -5.81
CA SER A 687 -17.06 -35.22 -7.16
C SER A 687 -18.23 -34.84 -8.06
N SER A 688 -19.39 -34.48 -7.48
CA SER A 688 -20.56 -34.00 -8.24
C SER A 688 -20.52 -32.51 -8.56
N TYR A 689 -19.53 -31.77 -8.06
CA TYR A 689 -19.33 -30.38 -8.40
C TYR A 689 -18.77 -30.27 -9.83
N LYS A 690 -19.51 -29.58 -10.71
CA LYS A 690 -19.04 -29.27 -12.05
C LYS A 690 -18.07 -28.09 -11.98
N ILE A 691 -16.79 -28.33 -12.29
CA ILE A 691 -15.74 -27.30 -12.34
C ILE A 691 -16.20 -26.12 -13.19
N GLY A 692 -16.03 -24.91 -12.64
CA GLY A 692 -16.49 -23.65 -13.22
C GLY A 692 -17.91 -23.24 -12.84
N SER A 693 -18.66 -24.05 -12.06
CA SER A 693 -19.99 -23.66 -11.59
C SER A 693 -19.90 -22.63 -10.45
N PRO A 694 -20.72 -21.57 -10.43
CA PRO A 694 -20.58 -20.50 -9.44
C PRO A 694 -20.81 -20.97 -8.00
N SER A 695 -21.69 -21.95 -7.80
CA SER A 695 -21.95 -22.59 -6.50
C SER A 695 -22.54 -23.98 -6.67
N PHE A 696 -22.58 -24.74 -5.58
CA PHE A 696 -23.21 -26.05 -5.49
C PHE A 696 -23.78 -26.29 -4.09
N LEU A 697 -24.86 -27.07 -4.02
CA LEU A 697 -25.54 -27.46 -2.79
C LEU A 697 -25.75 -28.97 -2.79
N SER A 698 -25.40 -29.61 -1.67
CA SER A 698 -25.76 -30.99 -1.37
C SER A 698 -26.39 -31.03 0.02
N ILE A 699 -27.50 -31.76 0.15
CA ILE A 699 -28.20 -31.94 1.42
C ILE A 699 -28.36 -33.43 1.66
N ARG A 700 -28.07 -33.85 2.89
CA ARG A 700 -28.36 -35.19 3.38
C ARG A 700 -29.46 -35.14 4.43
N TRP A 701 -30.34 -36.11 4.36
CA TRP A 701 -31.43 -36.29 5.31
C TRP A 701 -31.52 -37.75 5.72
N GLN A 702 -32.06 -37.98 6.92
CA GLN A 702 -32.46 -39.30 7.40
C GLN A 702 -33.98 -39.28 7.59
N LYS A 703 -34.68 -40.20 6.92
CA LYS A 703 -36.15 -40.13 6.75
C LYS A 703 -36.55 -38.77 6.14
N ASP A 704 -37.20 -37.91 6.92
CA ASP A 704 -37.68 -36.60 6.49
C ASP A 704 -36.95 -35.44 7.22
N GLN A 705 -35.90 -35.74 7.98
CA GLN A 705 -35.14 -34.76 8.74
C GLN A 705 -33.80 -34.47 8.07
N ILE A 706 -33.51 -33.21 7.82
CA ILE A 706 -32.20 -32.80 7.32
C ILE A 706 -31.19 -32.99 8.46
N ILE A 707 -30.08 -33.64 8.13
CA ILE A 707 -28.99 -33.93 9.07
C ILE A 707 -27.69 -33.24 8.68
N GLU A 708 -27.51 -32.90 7.39
CA GLU A 708 -26.32 -32.23 6.90
C GLU A 708 -26.62 -31.41 5.65
N SER A 709 -26.06 -30.20 5.58
CA SER A 709 -26.01 -29.39 4.35
C SER A 709 -24.57 -29.02 4.02
N LYS A 710 -24.19 -29.14 2.75
CA LYS A 710 -22.88 -28.76 2.21
C LYS A 710 -23.07 -27.76 1.07
N VAL A 711 -22.48 -26.58 1.21
CA VAL A 711 -22.48 -25.51 0.22
C VAL A 711 -21.07 -25.27 -0.26
N LEU A 712 -20.89 -25.14 -1.57
CA LEU A 712 -19.61 -24.81 -2.21
C LEU A 712 -19.78 -23.52 -3.00
N ILE A 713 -18.87 -22.56 -2.84
CA ILE A 713 -18.89 -21.26 -3.54
C ILE A 713 -17.52 -20.99 -4.15
N ASP A 714 -17.47 -20.78 -5.47
CA ASP A 714 -16.22 -20.40 -6.13
C ASP A 714 -15.80 -19.00 -5.69
N SER A 715 -14.72 -18.92 -4.93
CA SER A 715 -14.28 -17.65 -4.30
C SER A 715 -13.53 -16.72 -5.25
N PHE A 716 -13.14 -17.22 -6.42
CA PHE A 716 -12.31 -16.50 -7.39
C PHE A 716 -13.07 -16.24 -8.70
N GLY A 717 -13.98 -17.15 -9.08
CA GLY A 717 -14.83 -16.99 -10.27
C GLY A 717 -16.02 -16.04 -10.10
N ASN A 718 -16.37 -15.66 -8.87
CA ASN A 718 -17.52 -14.80 -8.57
C ASN A 718 -17.08 -13.41 -8.07
N SER A 719 -17.82 -12.36 -8.43
CA SER A 719 -17.69 -11.02 -7.81
C SER A 719 -18.20 -11.01 -6.36
N GLN A 720 -17.92 -9.94 -5.59
CA GLN A 720 -18.47 -9.82 -4.22
C GLN A 720 -20.01 -9.84 -4.23
N THR A 721 -20.66 -9.09 -5.12
CA THR A 721 -22.13 -9.07 -5.24
C THR A 721 -22.69 -10.46 -5.57
N GLN A 722 -22.04 -11.20 -6.47
CA GLN A 722 -22.43 -12.57 -6.78
C GLN A 722 -22.25 -13.50 -5.58
N ARG A 723 -21.14 -13.39 -4.84
CA ARG A 723 -20.96 -14.16 -3.60
C ARG A 723 -22.03 -13.81 -2.57
N ASN A 724 -22.40 -12.55 -2.40
CA ASN A 724 -23.47 -12.13 -1.48
C ASN A 724 -24.79 -12.85 -1.79
N TYR A 725 -25.22 -12.79 -3.06
CA TYR A 725 -26.41 -13.48 -3.54
C TYR A 725 -26.33 -14.99 -3.33
N LEU A 726 -25.21 -15.61 -3.69
CA LEU A 726 -24.99 -17.05 -3.57
C LEU A 726 -25.00 -17.52 -2.11
N ILE A 727 -24.41 -16.75 -1.19
CA ILE A 727 -24.45 -17.03 0.25
C ILE A 727 -25.91 -17.04 0.71
N ARG A 728 -26.67 -15.98 0.46
CA ARG A 728 -28.08 -15.88 0.87
C ARG A 728 -28.89 -17.04 0.29
N LYS A 729 -28.86 -17.23 -1.04
CA LYS A 729 -29.62 -18.27 -1.74
C LYS A 729 -29.27 -19.67 -1.23
N ARG A 730 -27.98 -20.02 -1.15
CA ARG A 730 -27.58 -21.38 -0.78
C ARG A 730 -27.81 -21.69 0.69
N VAL A 731 -27.69 -20.70 1.58
CA VAL A 731 -28.03 -20.88 3.00
C VAL A 731 -29.52 -21.20 3.15
N VAL A 732 -30.42 -20.41 2.53
CA VAL A 732 -31.86 -20.65 2.66
C VAL A 732 -32.33 -21.93 1.96
N GLN A 733 -31.75 -22.29 0.81
CA GLN A 733 -31.99 -23.59 0.18
C GLN A 733 -31.52 -24.75 1.08
N GLY A 734 -30.38 -24.57 1.77
CA GLY A 734 -29.83 -25.51 2.75
C GLY A 734 -30.73 -25.76 3.97
N LEU A 735 -31.76 -24.92 4.19
CA LEU A 735 -32.78 -25.12 5.22
C LEU A 735 -33.89 -26.10 4.80
N GLY A 736 -33.96 -26.47 3.52
CA GLY A 736 -34.97 -27.40 2.96
C GLY A 736 -35.80 -26.84 1.81
N LEU A 737 -35.62 -25.56 1.44
CA LEU A 737 -36.29 -24.89 0.33
C LEU A 737 -35.52 -25.12 -0.99
N ILE A 738 -35.37 -26.38 -1.38
CA ILE A 738 -34.39 -26.83 -2.39
C ILE A 738 -34.83 -26.67 -3.84
N ILE A 739 -36.11 -26.46 -4.10
CA ILE A 739 -36.66 -26.38 -5.46
C ILE A 739 -36.66 -24.92 -5.87
N ASP A 740 -36.12 -24.64 -7.05
CA ASP A 740 -36.27 -23.31 -7.61
C ASP A 740 -37.72 -23.09 -8.08
N GLY A 741 -38.35 -22.03 -7.58
CA GLY A 741 -39.74 -21.67 -7.83
C GLY A 741 -39.95 -20.89 -9.14
N GLN A 742 -41.22 -20.80 -9.51
CA GLN A 742 -41.73 -20.07 -10.68
C GLN A 742 -42.81 -19.04 -10.30
N SER A 743 -43.47 -19.19 -9.13
CA SER A 743 -44.63 -18.36 -8.77
C SER A 743 -44.30 -16.92 -8.37
N TYR A 744 -43.08 -16.67 -7.89
CA TYR A 744 -42.64 -15.36 -7.40
C TYR A 744 -41.33 -14.97 -8.08
N PRO A 745 -41.38 -14.19 -9.18
CA PRO A 745 -40.20 -13.77 -9.93
C PRO A 745 -39.20 -12.95 -9.12
N ASP A 746 -39.63 -12.29 -8.05
CA ASP A 746 -38.78 -11.49 -7.17
C ASP A 746 -38.25 -12.29 -5.97
N SER A 747 -38.59 -13.57 -5.85
CA SER A 747 -38.08 -14.43 -4.77
C SER A 747 -36.64 -14.86 -5.03
N ILE A 748 -35.82 -14.96 -3.99
CA ILE A 748 -34.48 -15.54 -4.10
C ILE A 748 -34.49 -17.01 -4.62
N PHE A 749 -35.62 -17.70 -4.49
CA PHE A 749 -35.82 -19.07 -4.97
C PHE A 749 -36.21 -19.14 -6.44
N TYR A 750 -36.38 -18.04 -7.15
CA TYR A 750 -36.77 -18.08 -8.55
C TYR A 750 -35.74 -18.84 -9.41
N GLN A 751 -36.24 -19.61 -10.38
CA GLN A 751 -35.43 -20.46 -11.28
C GLN A 751 -34.41 -19.71 -12.13
N SER A 752 -34.66 -18.43 -12.40
CA SER A 752 -33.73 -17.58 -13.14
C SER A 752 -33.10 -16.58 -12.18
N GLU A 753 -31.85 -16.20 -12.47
CA GLU A 753 -31.23 -15.08 -11.78
C GLU A 753 -32.07 -13.82 -12.03
N ASN A 754 -32.53 -13.22 -10.94
CA ASN A 754 -33.52 -12.14 -10.93
C ASN A 754 -33.02 -10.87 -10.25
N GLY A 755 -31.70 -10.77 -10.01
CA GLY A 755 -31.07 -9.59 -9.43
C GLY A 755 -31.47 -9.29 -7.98
N VAL A 756 -32.14 -10.23 -7.31
CA VAL A 756 -32.58 -10.09 -5.92
C VAL A 756 -31.36 -10.14 -4.99
N ALA A 757 -31.12 -9.03 -4.30
CA ALA A 757 -29.97 -8.90 -3.39
C ALA A 757 -30.25 -9.41 -1.97
N GLU A 758 -31.52 -9.48 -1.56
CA GLU A 758 -31.96 -9.73 -0.18
C GLU A 758 -33.19 -10.65 -0.12
N LEU A 759 -33.49 -11.24 1.05
CA LEU A 759 -34.70 -12.05 1.23
C LEU A 759 -35.96 -11.18 1.19
N THR A 760 -36.83 -11.41 0.21
CA THR A 760 -38.06 -10.64 0.05
C THR A 760 -39.11 -10.97 1.11
N PRO A 761 -40.17 -10.15 1.29
CA PRO A 761 -41.22 -10.45 2.25
C PRO A 761 -41.87 -11.83 2.07
N ILE A 762 -41.98 -12.32 0.84
CA ILE A 762 -42.51 -13.67 0.59
C ILE A 762 -41.53 -14.77 0.98
N ASP A 763 -40.22 -14.57 0.76
CA ASP A 763 -39.17 -15.49 1.21
C ASP A 763 -39.19 -15.61 2.73
N GLN A 764 -39.24 -14.47 3.43
CA GLN A 764 -39.29 -14.42 4.89
C GLN A 764 -40.57 -15.08 5.44
N GLN A 765 -41.73 -14.82 4.83
CA GLN A 765 -43.00 -15.46 5.22
C GLN A 765 -42.96 -16.98 5.03
N VAL A 766 -42.43 -17.46 3.91
CA VAL A 766 -42.32 -18.91 3.66
C VAL A 766 -41.35 -19.58 4.62
N ILE A 767 -40.22 -18.93 4.94
CA ILE A 767 -39.26 -19.44 5.93
C ILE A 767 -39.91 -19.48 7.32
N SER A 768 -40.60 -18.42 7.72
CA SER A 768 -41.32 -18.35 9.00
C SER A 768 -42.37 -19.46 9.08
N VAL A 769 -43.16 -19.67 8.02
CA VAL A 769 -44.13 -20.78 7.97
C VAL A 769 -43.44 -22.14 7.98
N LEU A 770 -42.34 -22.34 7.25
CA LEU A 770 -41.58 -23.61 7.26
C LEU A 770 -41.14 -23.99 8.69
N TYR A 771 -40.74 -23.00 9.49
CA TYR A 771 -40.26 -23.18 10.86
C TYR A 771 -41.29 -22.86 11.96
N ASP A 772 -42.54 -22.61 11.59
CA ASP A 772 -43.67 -22.53 12.51
C ASP A 772 -43.87 -23.87 13.25
N ASN A 773 -44.32 -23.79 14.50
CA ASN A 773 -44.49 -24.95 15.36
C ASN A 773 -45.52 -25.98 14.83
N GLN A 774 -46.45 -25.57 13.97
CA GLN A 774 -47.47 -26.42 13.36
C GLN A 774 -46.91 -27.21 12.17
N ILE A 775 -45.83 -26.75 11.54
CA ILE A 775 -45.23 -27.40 10.38
C ILE A 775 -44.14 -28.40 10.82
N LYS A 776 -44.42 -29.68 10.59
CA LYS A 776 -43.55 -30.80 10.97
C LYS A 776 -42.89 -31.44 9.76
N SER A 777 -41.66 -31.92 9.97
CA SER A 777 -40.97 -32.82 9.04
C SER A 777 -41.86 -34.03 8.72
N GLY A 778 -41.85 -34.47 7.46
CA GLY A 778 -42.64 -35.61 6.99
C GLY A 778 -44.07 -35.27 6.53
N MET A 779 -44.49 -34.00 6.64
CA MET A 779 -45.80 -33.54 6.17
C MET A 779 -45.91 -33.66 4.64
N THR A 780 -47.07 -34.08 4.17
CA THR A 780 -47.42 -34.14 2.75
C THR A 780 -48.15 -32.86 2.33
N THR A 781 -48.21 -32.58 1.03
CA THR A 781 -48.99 -31.48 0.45
C THR A 781 -50.41 -31.39 1.03
N GLN A 782 -51.08 -32.54 1.18
CA GLN A 782 -52.44 -32.59 1.72
C GLN A 782 -52.50 -32.12 3.18
N LYS A 783 -51.56 -32.57 4.02
CA LYS A 783 -51.50 -32.14 5.43
C LYS A 783 -51.22 -30.65 5.58
N LEU A 784 -50.35 -30.09 4.74
CA LEU A 784 -50.06 -28.65 4.71
C LEU A 784 -51.31 -27.84 4.33
N LYS A 785 -52.04 -28.26 3.28
CA LYS A 785 -53.30 -27.60 2.86
C LYS A 785 -54.43 -27.74 3.88
N ASP A 786 -54.46 -28.83 4.65
CA ASP A 786 -55.48 -29.06 5.67
C ASP A 786 -55.32 -28.18 6.91
N LEU A 787 -54.11 -27.70 7.23
CA LEU A 787 -53.90 -26.72 8.32
C LEU A 787 -54.68 -25.42 8.08
N VAL A 788 -54.65 -24.92 6.84
CA VAL A 788 -55.43 -23.74 6.40
C VAL A 788 -56.94 -24.00 6.45
N ARG A 789 -57.38 -25.22 6.09
CA ARG A 789 -58.82 -25.59 6.08
C ARG A 789 -59.38 -25.82 7.49
N ASN A 790 -58.60 -26.40 8.40
CA ASN A 790 -59.04 -26.72 9.75
C ASN A 790 -59.18 -25.47 10.64
N GLN A 791 -58.35 -24.44 10.44
CA GLN A 791 -58.56 -23.12 11.07
C GLN A 791 -59.89 -22.47 10.64
N LYS A 792 -60.28 -22.62 9.36
CA LYS A 792 -61.60 -22.18 8.86
C LYS A 792 -62.77 -22.99 9.45
N LYS A 793 -62.59 -24.29 9.72
CA LYS A 793 -63.61 -25.19 10.31
C LYS A 793 -63.80 -25.00 11.83
N TYR A 794 -62.73 -24.76 12.60
CA TYR A 794 -62.84 -24.48 14.04
C TYR A 794 -63.69 -23.23 14.33
N ARG A 795 -63.66 -22.24 13.41
CA ARG A 795 -64.51 -21.03 13.43
C ARG A 795 -65.98 -21.29 13.07
N SER A 796 -66.27 -22.20 12.13
CA SER A 796 -67.67 -22.56 11.81
C SER A 796 -68.32 -23.44 12.88
N GLY A 797 -67.52 -24.26 13.58
CA GLY A 797 -67.92 -25.02 14.77
C GLY A 797 -68.27 -24.15 15.98
N LYS A 798 -67.44 -23.14 16.29
CA LYS A 798 -67.69 -22.17 17.38
C LYS A 798 -68.92 -21.29 17.12
N ARG A 799 -69.18 -20.90 15.87
CA ARG A 799 -70.44 -20.25 15.46
C ARG A 799 -71.66 -21.18 15.62
N ARG A 800 -71.53 -22.48 15.30
CA ARG A 800 -72.65 -23.44 15.46
C ARG A 800 -72.93 -23.84 16.90
N SER A 801 -71.93 -23.86 17.80
CA SER A 801 -72.16 -24.14 19.22
C SER A 801 -72.79 -22.95 19.95
N GLN A 802 -72.44 -21.71 19.59
CA GLN A 802 -73.12 -20.51 20.09
C GLN A 802 -74.53 -20.33 19.53
N LEU A 803 -74.81 -20.82 18.31
CA LEU A 803 -76.17 -20.81 17.73
C LEU A 803 -77.08 -21.95 18.22
N LYS A 804 -76.55 -23.01 18.86
CA LYS A 804 -77.35 -24.12 19.41
C LYS A 804 -77.84 -23.92 20.85
N VAL A 805 -77.35 -22.91 21.57
CA VAL A 805 -77.80 -22.60 22.94
C VAL A 805 -79.00 -21.62 22.97
N CYS A 806 -79.41 -21.06 21.82
CA CYS A 806 -80.49 -20.06 21.77
C CYS A 806 -81.76 -20.50 21.01
N LEU A 807 -81.99 -21.78 20.76
CA LEU A 807 -83.25 -22.25 20.14
C LEU A 807 -83.74 -23.59 20.71
N THR A 808 -84.31 -23.58 21.91
CA THR A 808 -85.66 -24.13 22.23
C THR A 808 -86.01 -23.82 23.71
N PRO A 809 -87.30 -23.61 24.07
CA PRO A 809 -87.78 -23.68 25.45
C PRO A 809 -87.65 -25.09 26.03
#